data_AF-A0A2E3HC63-F1
#
_entry.id   AF-A0A2E3HC63-F1
#
_cell.length_a   1.000
_cell.length_b   1.000
_cell.length_c   1.000
_cell.angle_alpha   90.00
_cell.angle_beta   90.00
_cell.angle_gamma   90.00
#
_symmetry.space_group_name_H-M   'P 1'
#
loop_
_entity.id
_entity.type
_entity.pdbx_description
1 polymer ?
#
loop_
_entity_poly.entity_id
_entity_poly.type
_entity_poly.pdbx_seq_one_letter_code
_entity_poly.pdbx_strand_id
1 'polypeptide(L)'
;MSPSGPARLRVDGRFLALGDSRIFLKGVTFGPFPPDAPLDPVAEFPRIAGCGFNAIRLYTGADRHLLDCAHENGLLVLLGLPWEWSRDFLAEPRLRTEGELRLLEFLQEHGSHPALGALLVANEIPSDLARWMGPDKVRQALEDLISLCREEAGELPIAYANYPSTEYLEPRNADFTAFNVYLEDREALARYLPRLQNIAGDRPVLITEFGLDTVRNSEEQQAELLEGHLEECLAAGIAGTTFFSWSDRWSSRGESMTNWAFGLTRSDLSEKPALERLRERLPEAAAPRASLPLENPPRISVVVCTHNGAEILPDCLTACLALDYPDFEVLVVDDGSTDDTATVTARFPEVRYLCQDHGGLSMARNYGAQQATGELIAYTDDDCQPDRDWLFWIARAFHDPQTGAAGGPNLPPAPTGIQEAIVAAAPGAPSHVLTGDLQAEHLPGCNLVLRRTALESIGGFRSQFVTAGDDVDLCWRLLDHGWQLAFAPAAFVWHRRRTSVLRYLQQQSGYGRAEALLFEAHPGRFQQGGIAWEGSVYGGGVLSADSSSVIYFGPMGQAGYQGLAHHSIPRRLLHRQYNSPLAHLLLKLCDFFQPITRAFARWRHGGPAPRFNRPAPHGDESSQLSSEIHFLGPADASRHQLLAILQARGWSPGGDTQRWDLESQPFHLLTTDEQHGPDHTMVKALLLHPPELRQEGMALLHAAAREAGLEPQ
;
A
#
# COMPACT_ATOMS: atom_id res chain seq x y z
N MET A 1 -0.86 36.45 15.08
CA MET A 1 -0.78 35.75 13.79
C MET A 1 0.59 36.10 13.21
N SER A 2 1.57 35.21 13.36
CA SER A 2 2.87 35.36 12.70
C SER A 2 2.66 35.27 11.19
N PRO A 3 3.40 36.03 10.36
CA PRO A 3 3.29 35.91 8.91
C PRO A 3 3.55 34.45 8.51
N SER A 4 2.59 33.83 7.85
CA SER A 4 2.72 32.46 7.34
C SER A 4 3.92 32.41 6.42
N GLY A 5 4.90 31.55 6.74
CA GLY A 5 6.01 31.29 5.84
C GLY A 5 5.52 30.82 4.45
N PRO A 6 6.39 30.79 3.44
CA PRO A 6 6.03 30.30 2.11
C PRO A 6 5.44 28.89 2.20
N ALA A 7 4.38 28.63 1.42
CA ALA A 7 3.73 27.33 1.40
C ALA A 7 4.73 26.24 0.96
N ARG A 8 4.98 25.25 1.83
CA ARG A 8 5.82 24.09 1.53
C ARG A 8 4.95 22.90 1.14
N LEU A 9 5.51 22.02 0.31
CA LEU A 9 4.91 20.73 0.00
C LEU A 9 4.83 19.89 1.28
N ARG A 10 3.66 19.32 1.56
CA ARG A 10 3.44 18.43 2.71
C ARG A 10 2.60 17.22 2.31
N VAL A 11 2.69 16.17 3.12
CA VAL A 11 1.82 15.00 3.03
C VAL A 11 0.45 15.35 3.66
N ASP A 12 -0.64 15.04 2.94
CA ASP A 12 -2.02 15.16 3.38
C ASP A 12 -2.71 13.79 3.22
N GLY A 13 -2.59 12.96 4.25
CA GLY A 13 -3.02 11.56 4.18
C GLY A 13 -2.30 10.81 3.07
N ARG A 14 -3.07 10.29 2.10
CA ARG A 14 -2.54 9.61 0.90
C ARG A 14 -2.29 10.53 -0.29
N PHE A 15 -2.34 11.85 -0.09
CA PHE A 15 -2.11 12.85 -1.13
C PHE A 15 -1.03 13.86 -0.72
N LEU A 16 -0.76 14.81 -1.61
CA LEU A 16 0.15 15.93 -1.38
C LEU A 16 -0.64 17.24 -1.31
N ALA A 17 -0.16 18.18 -0.50
CA ALA A 17 -0.74 19.51 -0.37
C ALA A 17 0.34 20.59 -0.41
N LEU A 18 -0.03 21.75 -0.94
CA LEU A 18 0.77 22.97 -0.91
C LEU A 18 -0.05 24.03 -0.16
N GLY A 19 0.37 24.35 1.07
CA GLY A 19 -0.54 25.03 2.01
C GLY A 19 -1.80 24.18 2.21
N ASP A 20 -2.98 24.80 2.25
CA ASP A 20 -4.24 24.09 2.52
C ASP A 20 -4.89 23.45 1.29
N SER A 21 -4.25 23.61 0.12
CA SER A 21 -4.74 23.08 -1.15
C SER A 21 -4.09 21.75 -1.48
N ARG A 22 -4.90 20.71 -1.70
CA ARG A 22 -4.45 19.43 -2.25
C ARG A 22 -4.03 19.65 -3.69
N ILE A 23 -2.89 19.07 -4.07
CA ILE A 23 -2.36 19.15 -5.43
C ILE A 23 -2.11 17.76 -5.99
N PHE A 24 -2.22 17.63 -7.31
CA PHE A 24 -1.58 16.55 -8.04
C PHE A 24 -0.21 17.04 -8.52
N LEU A 25 0.86 16.33 -8.14
CA LEU A 25 2.20 16.72 -8.54
C LEU A 25 2.41 16.35 -10.02
N LYS A 26 2.72 17.36 -10.83
CA LYS A 26 2.94 17.28 -12.28
C LYS A 26 4.38 17.65 -12.55
N GLY A 27 5.23 16.64 -12.49
CA GLY A 27 6.67 16.76 -12.67
C GLY A 27 7.10 16.58 -14.13
N VAL A 28 8.20 17.22 -14.50
CA VAL A 28 9.00 16.83 -15.65
C VAL A 28 10.47 16.78 -15.26
N THR A 29 11.19 15.80 -15.77
CA THR A 29 12.64 15.74 -15.55
C THR A 29 13.37 16.85 -16.32
N PHE A 30 14.24 17.60 -15.64
CA PHE A 30 15.03 18.68 -16.23
C PHE A 30 16.54 18.39 -16.12
N GLY A 31 17.09 17.76 -17.15
CA GLY A 31 18.50 17.39 -17.21
C GLY A 31 18.86 16.20 -16.29
N PRO A 32 20.14 15.80 -16.30
CA PRO A 32 21.29 16.60 -16.73
C PRO A 32 21.49 16.73 -18.25
N PHE A 33 21.92 17.90 -18.68
CA PHE A 33 22.19 18.23 -20.08
C PHE A 33 23.68 18.12 -20.43
N PRO A 34 24.02 17.80 -21.70
CA PRO A 34 25.41 17.83 -22.16
C PRO A 34 26.06 19.20 -21.93
N PRO A 35 27.34 19.27 -21.48
CA PRO A 35 28.02 20.54 -21.20
C PRO A 35 28.11 21.50 -22.40
N ASP A 36 28.09 20.97 -23.61
CA ASP A 36 28.13 21.71 -24.87
C ASP A 36 26.74 22.16 -25.36
N ALA A 37 25.66 21.67 -24.73
CA ALA A 37 24.29 22.02 -25.07
C ALA A 37 23.38 22.16 -23.81
N PRO A 38 23.75 22.96 -22.79
CA PRO A 38 22.95 23.14 -21.60
C PRO A 38 21.63 23.86 -21.93
N LEU A 39 20.62 23.66 -21.09
CA LEU A 39 19.39 24.45 -21.10
C LEU A 39 19.38 25.43 -19.94
N ASP A 40 18.97 26.66 -20.23
CA ASP A 40 18.88 27.74 -19.25
C ASP A 40 17.52 27.69 -18.52
N PRO A 41 17.50 27.50 -17.18
CA PRO A 41 16.27 27.57 -16.38
C PRO A 41 15.42 28.82 -16.65
N VAL A 42 16.05 29.98 -16.88
CA VAL A 42 15.35 31.25 -17.12
C VAL A 42 14.50 31.19 -18.39
N ALA A 43 14.98 30.50 -19.42
CA ALA A 43 14.26 30.35 -20.69
C ALA A 43 13.22 29.23 -20.63
N GLU A 44 13.54 28.12 -19.97
CA GLU A 44 12.73 26.90 -20.05
C GLU A 44 11.65 26.80 -18.96
N PHE A 45 11.86 27.31 -17.75
CA PHE A 45 10.88 27.18 -16.66
C PHE A 45 9.56 27.91 -16.93
N PRO A 46 9.53 29.10 -17.55
CA PRO A 46 8.28 29.70 -17.99
C PRO A 46 7.52 28.85 -19.02
N ARG A 47 8.24 28.14 -19.91
CA ARG A 47 7.63 27.22 -20.90
C ARG A 47 7.06 25.98 -20.22
N ILE A 48 7.81 25.40 -19.29
CA ILE A 48 7.39 24.24 -18.49
C ILE A 48 6.12 24.59 -17.69
N ALA A 49 6.16 25.67 -16.91
CA ALA A 49 5.01 26.13 -16.12
C ALA A 49 3.83 26.49 -17.02
N GLY A 50 4.08 27.13 -18.18
CA GLY A 50 3.06 27.46 -19.18
C GLY A 50 2.35 26.24 -19.79
N CYS A 51 2.95 25.04 -19.72
CA CYS A 51 2.31 23.79 -20.13
C CYS A 51 1.48 23.13 -19.00
N GLY A 52 1.45 23.72 -17.81
CA GLY A 52 0.67 23.21 -16.67
C GLY A 52 1.44 22.31 -15.70
N PHE A 53 2.76 22.13 -15.90
CA PHE A 53 3.63 21.49 -14.92
C PHE A 53 3.75 22.37 -13.66
N ASN A 54 3.85 21.75 -12.50
CA ASN A 54 4.05 22.43 -11.21
C ASN A 54 5.30 21.93 -10.46
N ALA A 55 6.06 21.02 -11.08
CA ALA A 55 7.28 20.50 -10.50
C ALA A 55 8.32 20.11 -11.57
N ILE A 56 9.58 20.07 -11.16
CA ILE A 56 10.70 19.55 -11.93
C ILE A 56 11.47 18.52 -11.10
N ARG A 57 12.01 17.49 -11.76
CA ARG A 57 12.89 16.50 -11.14
C ARG A 57 14.33 16.65 -11.64
N LEU A 58 15.30 16.64 -10.73
CA LEU A 58 16.73 16.80 -11.02
C LEU A 58 17.54 15.60 -10.46
N TYR A 59 18.66 15.25 -11.11
CA TYR A 59 19.58 14.19 -10.65
C TYR A 59 20.97 14.67 -10.23
N THR A 60 21.39 15.86 -10.66
CA THR A 60 22.79 16.32 -10.55
C THR A 60 23.01 17.44 -9.54
N GLY A 61 22.06 17.67 -8.63
CA GLY A 61 22.08 18.82 -7.73
C GLY A 61 21.25 20.00 -8.26
N ALA A 62 21.04 20.99 -7.39
CA ALA A 62 20.47 22.29 -7.73
C ALA A 62 21.35 23.37 -7.11
N ASP A 63 21.57 24.47 -7.82
CA ASP A 63 22.16 25.67 -7.23
C ASP A 63 21.05 26.67 -6.86
N ARG A 64 21.44 27.71 -6.13
CA ARG A 64 20.50 28.76 -5.73
C ARG A 64 19.82 29.43 -6.93
N HIS A 65 20.53 29.63 -8.03
CA HIS A 65 19.99 30.29 -9.22
C HIS A 65 18.84 29.48 -9.84
N LEU A 66 19.01 28.16 -9.99
CA LEU A 66 17.96 27.27 -10.47
C LEU A 66 16.76 27.27 -9.52
N LEU A 67 17.00 27.20 -8.21
CA LEU A 67 15.94 27.20 -7.20
C LEU A 67 15.15 28.51 -7.20
N ASP A 68 15.82 29.66 -7.35
CA ASP A 68 15.19 30.98 -7.47
C ASP A 68 14.32 31.02 -8.75
N CYS A 69 14.84 30.57 -9.90
CA CYS A 69 14.07 30.48 -11.15
C CYS A 69 12.83 29.59 -11.00
N ALA A 70 12.97 28.44 -10.32
CA ALA A 70 11.85 27.54 -10.07
C ALA A 70 10.79 28.22 -9.20
N HIS A 71 11.21 28.91 -8.14
CA HIS A 71 10.31 29.64 -7.24
C HIS A 71 9.52 30.73 -7.97
N GLU A 72 10.20 31.54 -8.79
CA GLU A 72 9.59 32.62 -9.58
C GLU A 72 8.51 32.12 -10.54
N ASN A 73 8.63 30.87 -11.01
CA ASN A 73 7.68 30.22 -11.91
C ASN A 73 6.69 29.28 -11.20
N GLY A 74 6.70 29.22 -9.86
CA GLY A 74 5.80 28.36 -9.09
C GLY A 74 6.09 26.86 -9.24
N LEU A 75 7.31 26.48 -9.63
CA LEU A 75 7.74 25.10 -9.78
C LEU A 75 8.37 24.58 -8.48
N LEU A 76 7.93 23.40 -8.06
CA LEU A 76 8.58 22.62 -7.00
C LEU A 76 9.74 21.81 -7.57
N VAL A 77 10.84 21.70 -6.81
CA VAL A 77 12.01 20.91 -7.18
C VAL A 77 12.02 19.62 -6.37
N LEU A 78 11.94 18.49 -7.08
CA LEU A 78 12.20 17.14 -6.58
C LEU A 78 13.67 16.82 -6.86
N LEU A 79 14.49 16.86 -5.82
CA LEU A 79 15.93 16.70 -5.99
C LEU A 79 16.37 15.28 -5.69
N GLY A 80 16.92 14.59 -6.68
CA GLY A 80 17.76 13.41 -6.50
C GLY A 80 19.21 13.83 -6.22
N LEU A 81 19.80 13.23 -5.18
CA LEU A 81 21.16 13.57 -4.77
C LEU A 81 22.19 12.74 -5.53
N PRO A 82 23.16 13.36 -6.22
CA PRO A 82 24.21 12.64 -6.96
C PRO A 82 25.30 12.10 -6.02
N TRP A 83 25.20 10.82 -5.65
CA TRP A 83 26.26 10.02 -5.03
C TRP A 83 26.34 8.62 -5.65
N GLU A 84 27.33 7.82 -5.28
CA GLU A 84 27.61 6.53 -5.94
C GLU A 84 26.77 5.37 -5.36
N TRP A 85 25.44 5.51 -5.29
CA TRP A 85 24.54 4.47 -4.76
C TRP A 85 24.46 3.20 -5.64
N SER A 86 24.91 3.30 -6.90
CA SER A 86 24.99 2.18 -7.86
C SER A 86 26.20 1.26 -7.66
N ARG A 87 26.96 1.47 -6.57
CA ARG A 87 28.11 0.66 -6.17
C ARG A 87 27.89 0.07 -4.78
N ASP A 88 28.72 -0.90 -4.40
CA ASP A 88 28.67 -1.52 -3.07
C ASP A 88 29.15 -0.55 -1.97
N PHE A 89 28.27 0.36 -1.58
CA PHE A 89 28.52 1.37 -0.56
C PHE A 89 28.54 0.79 0.86
N LEU A 90 28.19 -0.48 1.05
CA LEU A 90 28.33 -1.18 2.32
C LEU A 90 29.75 -1.72 2.50
N ALA A 91 30.37 -2.23 1.43
CA ALA A 91 31.76 -2.67 1.43
C ALA A 91 32.76 -1.49 1.31
N GLU A 92 32.33 -0.37 0.73
CA GLU A 92 33.14 0.85 0.57
C GLU A 92 32.58 2.02 1.40
N PRO A 93 32.88 2.12 2.72
CA PRO A 93 32.32 3.16 3.60
C PRO A 93 32.57 4.60 3.11
N ARG A 94 33.66 4.82 2.37
CA ARG A 94 33.97 6.12 1.77
C ARG A 94 32.86 6.64 0.85
N LEU A 95 32.24 5.77 0.05
CA LEU A 95 31.17 6.17 -0.89
C LEU A 95 29.95 6.69 -0.14
N ARG A 96 29.59 6.00 0.96
CA ARG A 96 28.50 6.42 1.84
C ARG A 96 28.81 7.74 2.54
N THR A 97 29.99 7.87 3.15
CA THR A 97 30.39 9.12 3.83
C THR A 97 30.44 10.30 2.86
N GLU A 98 30.89 10.11 1.62
CA GLU A 98 30.88 11.15 0.60
C GLU A 98 29.45 11.59 0.24
N GLY A 99 28.53 10.64 0.09
CA GLY A 99 27.10 10.93 -0.12
C GLY A 99 26.47 11.69 1.04
N GLU A 100 26.74 11.26 2.28
CA GLU A 100 26.27 11.92 3.51
C GLU A 100 26.79 13.36 3.61
N LEU A 101 28.08 13.60 3.35
CA LEU A 101 28.66 14.95 3.40
C LEU A 101 28.06 15.88 2.35
N ARG A 102 27.98 15.43 1.08
CA ARG A 102 27.36 16.22 0.00
C ARG A 102 25.91 16.59 0.30
N LEU A 103 25.17 15.63 0.85
CA LEU A 103 23.80 15.82 1.29
C LEU A 103 23.71 16.92 2.36
N LEU A 104 24.52 16.82 3.41
CA LEU A 104 24.51 17.76 4.53
C LEU A 104 24.88 19.17 4.05
N GLU A 105 25.93 19.30 3.24
CA GLU A 105 26.35 20.58 2.65
C GLU A 105 25.21 21.21 1.84
N PHE A 106 24.54 20.44 0.97
CA PHE A 106 23.42 20.92 0.19
C PHE A 106 22.24 21.37 1.08
N LEU A 107 21.87 20.58 2.09
CA LEU A 107 20.73 20.91 2.96
C LEU A 107 21.01 22.13 3.84
N GLN A 108 22.25 22.31 4.29
CA GLN A 108 22.65 23.50 5.05
C GLN A 108 22.56 24.76 4.19
N GLU A 109 22.90 24.67 2.91
CA GLU A 109 22.85 25.82 2.01
C GLU A 109 21.44 26.11 1.44
N HIS A 110 20.68 25.06 1.14
CA HIS A 110 19.47 25.15 0.32
C HIS A 110 18.21 24.49 0.92
N GLY A 111 18.33 23.78 2.05
CA GLY A 111 17.22 23.01 2.63
C GLY A 111 15.99 23.83 3.05
N SER A 112 16.17 25.12 3.29
CA SER A 112 15.07 26.06 3.63
C SER A 112 14.45 26.75 2.40
N HIS A 113 14.97 26.51 1.20
CA HIS A 113 14.50 27.19 -0.01
C HIS A 113 13.05 26.78 -0.34
N PRO A 114 12.13 27.73 -0.61
CA PRO A 114 10.71 27.43 -0.82
C PRO A 114 10.42 26.58 -2.06
N ALA A 115 11.24 26.69 -3.12
CA ALA A 115 11.12 25.83 -4.30
C ALA A 115 11.57 24.38 -4.04
N LEU A 116 12.37 24.10 -3.01
CA LEU A 116 12.78 22.72 -2.72
C LEU A 116 11.59 21.97 -2.11
N GLY A 117 10.92 21.17 -2.96
CA GLY A 117 9.66 20.51 -2.64
C GLY A 117 9.85 19.17 -1.96
N ALA A 118 10.81 18.37 -2.41
CA ALA A 118 11.13 17.07 -1.83
C ALA A 118 12.55 16.60 -2.20
N LEU A 119 13.05 15.63 -1.43
CA LEU A 119 14.38 15.04 -1.62
C LEU A 119 14.28 13.52 -1.83
N LEU A 120 15.05 13.01 -2.80
CA LEU A 120 15.20 11.59 -3.09
C LEU A 120 16.63 11.17 -2.75
N VAL A 121 16.79 10.35 -1.71
CA VAL A 121 18.11 10.02 -1.14
C VAL A 121 18.94 9.07 -2.00
N ALA A 122 18.30 8.31 -2.88
CA ALA A 122 18.91 7.44 -3.88
C ALA A 122 17.88 7.13 -4.99
N ASN A 123 18.34 6.50 -6.08
CA ASN A 123 17.52 6.22 -7.26
C ASN A 123 17.80 4.83 -7.84
N GLU A 124 16.80 3.94 -7.89
CA GLU A 124 16.90 2.65 -8.59
C GLU A 124 18.15 1.83 -8.25
N ILE A 125 18.31 1.44 -6.99
CA ILE A 125 19.37 0.48 -6.63
C ILE A 125 19.09 -0.82 -7.38
N PRO A 126 20.02 -1.29 -8.26
CA PRO A 126 19.81 -2.50 -9.05
C PRO A 126 19.51 -3.72 -8.17
N SER A 127 18.60 -4.60 -8.61
CA SER A 127 18.15 -5.74 -7.79
C SER A 127 19.26 -6.74 -7.50
N ASP A 128 20.19 -6.95 -8.43
CA ASP A 128 21.39 -7.75 -8.27
C ASP A 128 22.35 -7.16 -7.23
N LEU A 129 22.56 -5.85 -7.28
CA LEU A 129 23.37 -5.13 -6.30
C LEU A 129 22.73 -5.13 -4.91
N ALA A 130 21.42 -4.88 -4.83
CA ALA A 130 20.66 -4.95 -3.58
C ALA A 130 20.74 -6.33 -2.93
N ARG A 131 20.67 -7.39 -3.74
CA ARG A 131 20.85 -8.78 -3.30
C ARG A 131 22.26 -9.03 -2.80
N TRP A 132 23.26 -8.58 -3.54
CA TRP A 132 24.67 -8.72 -3.17
C TRP A 132 24.98 -8.06 -1.83
N MET A 133 24.52 -6.82 -1.65
CA MET A 133 24.71 -6.04 -0.42
C MET A 133 23.87 -6.57 0.77
N GLY A 134 22.74 -7.24 0.48
CA GLY A 134 21.76 -7.69 1.46
C GLY A 134 20.62 -6.67 1.61
N PRO A 135 19.38 -7.01 1.19
CA PRO A 135 18.25 -6.07 1.14
C PRO A 135 17.99 -5.29 2.43
N ASP A 136 18.04 -5.95 3.59
CA ASP A 136 17.83 -5.30 4.88
C ASP A 136 18.87 -4.22 5.20
N LYS A 137 20.13 -4.50 4.86
CA LYS A 137 21.23 -3.56 5.11
C LYS A 137 21.14 -2.37 4.17
N VAL A 138 20.74 -2.61 2.92
CA VAL A 138 20.48 -1.55 1.94
C VAL A 138 19.32 -0.66 2.41
N ARG A 139 18.19 -1.25 2.78
CA ARG A 139 17.04 -0.51 3.32
C ARG A 139 17.43 0.25 4.59
N GLN A 140 18.18 -0.35 5.51
CA GLN A 140 18.66 0.34 6.71
C GLN A 140 19.54 1.54 6.35
N ALA A 141 20.45 1.42 5.38
CA ALA A 141 21.27 2.54 4.93
C ALA A 141 20.42 3.67 4.31
N LEU A 142 19.38 3.34 3.55
CA LEU A 142 18.42 4.33 3.03
C LEU A 142 17.65 5.01 4.18
N GLU A 143 17.18 4.25 5.17
CA GLU A 143 16.49 4.78 6.35
C GLU A 143 17.40 5.69 7.19
N ASP A 144 18.69 5.35 7.32
CA ASP A 144 19.69 6.18 8.00
C ASP A 144 19.88 7.51 7.26
N LEU A 145 20.02 7.49 5.93
CA LEU A 145 20.13 8.70 5.12
C LEU A 145 18.89 9.59 5.25
N ILE A 146 17.69 9.02 5.18
CA ILE A 146 16.44 9.76 5.37
C ILE A 146 16.40 10.42 6.76
N SER A 147 16.88 9.70 7.79
CA SER A 147 16.94 10.24 9.16
C SER A 147 17.91 11.42 9.25
N LEU A 148 19.09 11.28 8.63
CA LEU A 148 20.09 12.34 8.55
C LEU A 148 19.56 13.59 7.84
N CYS A 149 18.93 13.44 6.67
CA CYS A 149 18.34 14.56 5.94
C CYS A 149 17.28 15.30 6.79
N ARG A 150 16.52 14.54 7.57
CA ARG A 150 15.42 15.07 8.39
C ARG A 150 15.93 15.88 9.59
N GLU A 151 17.04 15.48 10.18
CA GLU A 151 17.69 16.23 11.26
C GLU A 151 18.11 17.64 10.79
N GLU A 152 18.54 17.77 9.54
CA GLU A 152 18.94 19.07 8.96
C GLU A 152 17.79 19.87 8.33
N ALA A 153 16.90 19.23 7.56
CA ALA A 153 15.91 19.93 6.72
C ALA A 153 14.48 19.98 7.31
N GLY A 154 14.27 19.44 8.51
CA GLY A 154 13.02 19.54 9.26
C GLY A 154 11.81 18.93 8.54
N GLU A 155 10.94 19.79 8.00
CA GLU A 155 9.65 19.41 7.40
C GLU A 155 9.72 19.05 5.90
N LEU A 156 10.90 19.11 5.27
CA LEU A 156 11.05 18.73 3.87
C LEU A 156 10.66 17.25 3.66
N PRO A 157 9.73 16.91 2.75
CA PRO A 157 9.41 15.53 2.41
C PRO A 157 10.59 14.76 1.80
N ILE A 158 10.85 13.56 2.29
CA ILE A 158 12.03 12.76 1.92
C ILE A 158 11.60 11.34 1.54
N ALA A 159 12.10 10.83 0.43
CA ALA A 159 11.85 9.48 -0.02
C ALA A 159 13.07 8.86 -0.71
N TYR A 160 12.89 7.64 -1.20
CA TYR A 160 13.82 6.91 -2.07
C TYR A 160 13.08 6.61 -3.37
N ALA A 161 13.67 6.94 -4.52
CA ALA A 161 13.08 6.59 -5.81
C ALA A 161 13.35 5.11 -6.10
N ASN A 162 12.34 4.29 -5.81
CA ASN A 162 12.38 2.84 -5.93
C ASN A 162 12.05 2.40 -7.36
N TYR A 163 12.19 1.09 -7.62
CA TYR A 163 11.91 0.46 -8.88
C TYR A 163 11.09 -0.84 -8.67
N PRO A 164 10.20 -1.25 -9.59
CA PRO A 164 9.35 -2.44 -9.42
C PRO A 164 10.08 -3.73 -9.04
N SER A 165 11.30 -3.96 -9.55
CA SER A 165 12.06 -5.16 -9.17
C SER A 165 12.62 -5.13 -7.74
N THR A 166 12.55 -3.99 -7.06
CA THR A 166 13.07 -3.76 -5.70
C THR A 166 12.03 -3.16 -4.76
N GLU A 167 10.74 -3.41 -4.98
CA GLU A 167 9.64 -2.99 -4.09
C GLU A 167 9.94 -3.22 -2.61
N TYR A 168 10.59 -4.35 -2.29
CA TYR A 168 10.95 -4.76 -0.93
C TYR A 168 11.99 -3.84 -0.24
N LEU A 169 12.67 -2.95 -0.97
CA LEU A 169 13.60 -1.96 -0.41
C LEU A 169 12.91 -0.71 0.12
N GLU A 170 11.59 -0.61 0.01
CA GLU A 170 10.85 0.59 0.38
C GLU A 170 11.16 1.01 1.84
N PRO A 171 11.72 2.23 2.08
CA PRO A 171 12.10 2.66 3.42
C PRO A 171 10.87 2.93 4.29
N ARG A 172 10.88 2.42 5.52
CA ARG A 172 9.73 2.53 6.43
C ARG A 172 9.56 3.93 7.01
N ASN A 173 10.62 4.74 7.00
CA ASN A 173 10.63 6.10 7.56
C ASN A 173 10.55 7.21 6.48
N ALA A 174 10.37 6.86 5.20
CA ALA A 174 10.13 7.82 4.13
C ALA A 174 8.75 8.50 4.26
N ASP A 175 8.65 9.75 3.81
CA ASP A 175 7.44 10.58 3.89
C ASP A 175 6.39 10.18 2.84
N PHE A 176 6.86 9.78 1.66
CA PHE A 176 6.04 9.32 0.56
C PHE A 176 6.72 8.12 -0.13
N THR A 177 5.97 7.39 -0.91
CA THR A 177 6.47 6.30 -1.74
C THR A 177 6.76 6.81 -3.13
N ALA A 178 7.98 6.59 -3.61
CA ALA A 178 8.42 7.04 -4.93
C ALA A 178 8.83 5.83 -5.78
N PHE A 179 8.27 5.71 -6.98
CA PHE A 179 8.61 4.65 -7.91
C PHE A 179 8.87 5.20 -9.31
N ASN A 180 9.93 4.72 -9.93
CA ASN A 180 10.14 4.85 -11.36
C ASN A 180 9.46 3.67 -12.05
N VAL A 181 8.52 3.95 -12.96
CA VAL A 181 7.69 2.92 -13.60
C VAL A 181 7.74 3.15 -15.11
N TYR A 182 8.15 2.13 -15.86
CA TYR A 182 8.22 2.15 -17.32
C TYR A 182 7.38 1.01 -17.89
N LEU A 183 6.09 0.99 -17.53
CA LEU A 183 5.12 0.03 -18.06
C LEU A 183 4.43 0.63 -19.29
N GLU A 184 4.81 0.17 -20.47
CA GLU A 184 4.26 0.63 -21.75
C GLU A 184 2.84 0.07 -22.03
N ASP A 185 2.44 -0.97 -21.29
CA ASP A 185 1.11 -1.55 -21.36
C ASP A 185 0.17 -0.87 -20.35
N ARG A 186 -0.84 -0.16 -20.88
CA ARG A 186 -1.80 0.61 -20.08
C ARG A 186 -2.57 -0.26 -19.09
N GLU A 187 -2.96 -1.47 -19.47
CA GLU A 187 -3.72 -2.39 -18.63
C GLU A 187 -2.86 -2.94 -17.48
N ALA A 188 -1.58 -3.28 -17.75
CA ALA A 188 -0.62 -3.66 -16.74
C ALA A 188 -0.35 -2.50 -15.76
N LEU A 189 -0.20 -1.27 -16.25
CA LEU A 189 -0.07 -0.08 -15.40
C LEU A 189 -1.29 0.07 -14.49
N ALA A 190 -2.51 0.03 -15.04
CA ALA A 190 -3.75 0.17 -14.28
C ALA A 190 -3.88 -0.89 -13.16
N ARG A 191 -3.41 -2.13 -13.39
CA ARG A 191 -3.35 -3.18 -12.36
C ARG A 191 -2.25 -2.96 -11.32
N TYR A 192 -1.14 -2.34 -11.71
CA TYR A 192 0.03 -2.17 -10.85
C TYR A 192 -0.10 -0.97 -9.91
N LEU A 193 -0.78 0.10 -10.31
CA LEU A 193 -0.92 1.30 -9.47
C LEU A 193 -1.62 1.04 -8.10
N PRO A 194 -2.71 0.24 -8.01
CA PRO A 194 -3.27 -0.20 -6.73
C PRO A 194 -2.28 -0.97 -5.84
N ARG A 195 -1.42 -1.79 -6.44
CA ARG A 195 -0.35 -2.48 -5.70
C ARG A 195 0.59 -1.50 -5.02
N LEU A 196 1.02 -0.45 -5.73
CA LEU A 196 1.87 0.60 -5.16
C LEU A 196 1.19 1.32 -3.99
N GLN A 197 -0.12 1.58 -4.09
CA GLN A 197 -0.92 2.15 -3.00
C GLN A 197 -0.97 1.24 -1.76
N ASN A 198 -0.89 -0.08 -1.94
CA ASN A 198 -0.84 -1.04 -0.83
C ASN A 198 0.56 -1.15 -0.24
N ILE A 199 1.60 -1.15 -1.08
CA ILE A 199 3.01 -1.11 -0.65
C ILE A 199 3.30 0.15 0.17
N ALA A 200 2.76 1.29 -0.24
CA ALA A 200 2.98 2.57 0.42
C ALA A 200 2.43 2.63 1.86
N GLY A 201 1.48 1.75 2.20
CA GLY A 201 0.74 1.84 3.44
C GLY A 201 -0.01 3.17 3.50
N ASP A 202 0.08 3.88 4.62
CA ASP A 202 -0.68 5.11 4.83
C ASP A 202 -0.14 6.36 4.09
N ARG A 203 0.86 6.18 3.21
CA ARG A 203 1.60 7.27 2.55
C ARG A 203 1.11 7.54 1.12
N PRO A 204 1.30 8.76 0.59
CA PRO A 204 1.06 9.04 -0.81
C PRO A 204 2.06 8.29 -1.70
N VAL A 205 1.61 7.92 -2.91
CA VAL A 205 2.44 7.37 -3.97
C VAL A 205 2.74 8.46 -5.01
N LEU A 206 3.99 8.55 -5.44
CA LEU A 206 4.45 9.41 -6.52
C LEU A 206 5.18 8.55 -7.57
N ILE A 207 4.73 8.62 -8.83
CA ILE A 207 5.51 8.04 -9.93
C ILE A 207 6.59 9.04 -10.31
N THR A 208 7.84 8.76 -9.98
CA THR A 208 8.93 9.75 -10.10
C THR A 208 9.60 9.73 -11.47
N GLU A 209 9.37 8.70 -12.28
CA GLU A 209 9.76 8.64 -13.69
C GLU A 209 8.77 7.77 -14.46
N PHE A 210 8.38 8.25 -15.64
CA PHE A 210 7.66 7.52 -16.67
C PHE A 210 7.96 8.15 -18.04
N GLY A 211 8.16 7.34 -19.08
CA GLY A 211 8.40 7.86 -20.43
C GLY A 211 8.53 6.75 -21.48
N LEU A 212 8.59 7.16 -22.75
CA LEU A 212 8.81 6.28 -23.90
C LEU A 212 9.82 6.89 -24.85
N ASP A 213 10.78 6.10 -25.35
CA ASP A 213 11.78 6.59 -26.29
C ASP A 213 11.23 6.63 -27.72
N THR A 214 11.44 7.76 -28.41
CA THR A 214 11.01 7.95 -29.80
C THR A 214 12.08 7.57 -30.83
N VAL A 215 13.15 6.89 -30.40
CA VAL A 215 14.11 6.26 -31.34
C VAL A 215 13.56 4.93 -31.82
N ARG A 216 12.93 4.16 -30.92
CA ARG A 216 12.34 2.85 -31.19
C ARG A 216 10.83 2.92 -31.44
N ASN A 217 10.18 3.98 -30.94
CA ASN A 217 8.75 4.20 -31.08
C ASN A 217 8.47 5.48 -31.87
N SER A 218 7.27 5.60 -32.42
CA SER A 218 6.83 6.87 -32.99
C SER A 218 6.52 7.91 -31.90
N GLU A 219 6.63 9.20 -32.25
CA GLU A 219 6.25 10.27 -31.33
C GLU A 219 4.75 10.28 -31.01
N GLU A 220 3.92 9.73 -31.89
CA GLU A 220 2.48 9.58 -31.67
C GLU A 220 2.20 8.52 -30.59
N GLN A 221 2.90 7.38 -30.64
CA GLN A 221 2.82 6.35 -29.59
C GLN A 221 3.29 6.90 -28.24
N GLN A 222 4.35 7.74 -28.23
CA GLN A 222 4.76 8.44 -27.01
C GLN A 222 3.62 9.33 -26.50
N ALA A 223 3.00 10.13 -27.37
CA ALA A 223 1.91 11.03 -26.98
C ALA A 223 0.71 10.28 -26.37
N GLU A 224 0.27 9.19 -27.02
CA GLU A 224 -0.84 8.35 -26.54
C GLU A 224 -0.52 7.69 -25.20
N LEU A 225 0.69 7.15 -25.04
CA LEU A 225 1.08 6.46 -23.82
C LEU A 225 1.21 7.43 -22.62
N LEU A 226 1.79 8.61 -22.83
CA LEU A 226 1.98 9.61 -21.76
C LEU A 226 0.65 10.19 -21.29
N GLU A 227 -0.28 10.43 -22.22
CA GLU A 227 -1.66 10.82 -21.88
C GLU A 227 -2.39 9.71 -21.11
N GLY A 228 -2.34 8.47 -21.60
CA GLY A 228 -2.94 7.32 -20.92
C GLY A 228 -2.37 7.10 -19.51
N HIS A 229 -1.06 7.27 -19.33
CA HIS A 229 -0.42 7.19 -18.01
C HIS A 229 -0.95 8.23 -17.02
N LEU A 230 -1.12 9.48 -17.46
CA LEU A 230 -1.71 10.53 -16.62
C LEU A 230 -3.12 10.13 -16.16
N GLU A 231 -3.94 9.62 -17.08
CA GLU A 231 -5.30 9.15 -16.79
C GLU A 231 -5.30 8.01 -15.77
N GLU A 232 -4.43 7.00 -15.94
CA GLU A 232 -4.34 5.88 -15.01
C GLU A 232 -3.85 6.30 -13.61
N CYS A 233 -2.86 7.21 -13.54
CA CYS A 233 -2.40 7.76 -12.25
C CYS A 233 -3.53 8.49 -11.51
N LEU A 234 -4.29 9.33 -12.21
CA LEU A 234 -5.44 10.00 -11.62
C LEU A 234 -6.50 8.97 -11.20
N ALA A 235 -6.84 8.03 -12.09
CA ALA A 235 -7.84 7.00 -11.84
C ALA A 235 -7.48 6.11 -10.63
N ALA A 236 -6.22 5.84 -10.37
CA ALA A 236 -5.76 5.08 -9.21
C ALA A 236 -5.58 5.93 -7.93
N GLY A 237 -5.84 7.23 -7.97
CA GLY A 237 -5.69 8.13 -6.83
C GLY A 237 -4.23 8.33 -6.41
N ILE A 238 -3.29 8.27 -7.36
CA ILE A 238 -1.87 8.55 -7.12
C ILE A 238 -1.68 10.04 -6.84
N ALA A 239 -0.71 10.41 -6.00
CA ALA A 239 -0.52 11.79 -5.57
C ALA A 239 0.20 12.67 -6.63
N GLY A 240 0.82 12.05 -7.62
CA GLY A 240 1.41 12.74 -8.76
C GLY A 240 2.20 11.83 -9.69
N THR A 241 2.75 12.42 -10.74
CA THR A 241 3.69 11.76 -11.64
C THR A 241 4.73 12.73 -12.22
N THR A 242 5.88 12.21 -12.66
CA THR A 242 6.93 12.94 -13.35
C THR A 242 7.25 12.28 -14.68
N PHE A 243 7.19 13.07 -15.76
CA PHE A 243 7.53 12.62 -17.10
C PHE A 243 9.02 12.74 -17.36
N PHE A 244 9.61 11.64 -17.82
CA PHE A 244 10.99 11.59 -18.30
C PHE A 244 10.96 11.73 -19.82
N SER A 245 11.39 12.84 -20.41
CA SER A 245 12.02 14.05 -19.81
C SER A 245 11.63 15.33 -20.57
N TRP A 246 12.10 16.53 -20.15
CA TRP A 246 11.78 17.78 -20.87
C TRP A 246 12.36 17.83 -22.29
N SER A 247 13.56 17.29 -22.50
CA SER A 247 14.27 17.37 -23.77
C SER A 247 15.04 16.09 -24.09
N ASP A 248 15.14 15.77 -25.38
CA ASP A 248 16.02 14.70 -25.89
C ASP A 248 17.50 14.99 -25.61
N ARG A 249 17.84 16.25 -25.28
CA ARG A 249 19.16 16.56 -24.74
C ARG A 249 19.31 15.89 -23.39
N TRP A 250 20.14 14.86 -23.33
CA TRP A 250 20.42 14.14 -22.10
C TRP A 250 21.90 13.77 -22.01
N SER A 251 22.42 13.82 -20.79
CA SER A 251 23.75 13.32 -20.47
C SER A 251 23.67 12.28 -19.35
N SER A 252 24.51 11.28 -19.42
CA SER A 252 24.69 10.32 -18.33
C SER A 252 26.17 10.13 -18.10
N ARG A 253 26.62 10.25 -16.84
CA ARG A 253 28.03 10.12 -16.46
C ARG A 253 28.99 10.99 -17.29
N GLY A 254 28.54 12.17 -17.72
CA GLY A 254 29.32 13.11 -18.53
C GLY A 254 29.32 12.82 -20.03
N GLU A 255 28.63 11.78 -20.50
CA GLU A 255 28.49 11.45 -21.91
C GLU A 255 27.10 11.83 -22.44
N SER A 256 27.05 12.37 -23.66
CA SER A 256 25.77 12.66 -24.32
C SER A 256 25.09 11.37 -24.77
N MET A 257 23.82 11.21 -24.39
CA MET A 257 23.00 10.08 -24.83
C MET A 257 22.36 10.40 -26.18
N THR A 258 22.80 9.68 -27.21
CA THR A 258 22.34 9.89 -28.60
C THR A 258 21.44 8.76 -29.12
N ASN A 259 21.34 7.67 -28.36
CA ASN A 259 20.61 6.45 -28.73
C ASN A 259 19.22 6.34 -28.08
N TRP A 260 18.80 7.37 -27.32
CA TRP A 260 17.51 7.49 -26.64
C TRP A 260 16.91 8.88 -26.88
N ALA A 261 15.58 8.97 -26.97
CA ALA A 261 14.86 10.21 -27.25
C ALA A 261 13.53 10.25 -26.46
N PHE A 262 13.63 10.42 -25.14
CA PHE A 262 12.48 10.47 -24.22
C PHE A 262 11.86 11.86 -24.07
N GLY A 263 12.51 12.90 -24.59
CA GLY A 263 12.13 14.28 -24.38
C GLY A 263 10.72 14.61 -24.90
N LEU A 264 10.02 15.50 -24.20
CA LEU A 264 8.84 16.20 -24.69
C LEU A 264 9.20 17.23 -25.78
N THR A 265 10.47 17.66 -25.80
CA THR A 265 11.08 18.44 -26.88
C THR A 265 12.23 17.65 -27.52
N ARG A 266 12.45 17.88 -28.81
CA ARG A 266 13.58 17.31 -29.55
C ARG A 266 14.89 17.98 -29.14
N SER A 267 16.01 17.47 -29.64
CA SER A 267 17.34 18.04 -29.38
C SER A 267 17.51 19.47 -29.90
N ASP A 268 16.73 19.89 -30.90
CA ASP A 268 16.65 21.26 -31.40
C ASP A 268 15.61 22.14 -30.66
N LEU A 269 14.98 21.60 -29.61
CA LEU A 269 13.93 22.22 -28.79
C LEU A 269 12.58 22.41 -29.49
N SER A 270 12.41 21.83 -30.68
CA SER A 270 11.08 21.70 -31.29
C SER A 270 10.20 20.75 -30.46
N GLU A 271 8.91 21.07 -30.37
CA GLU A 271 7.97 20.33 -29.54
C GLU A 271 7.57 19.00 -30.20
N LYS A 272 7.45 17.93 -29.41
CA LYS A 272 6.82 16.68 -29.86
C LYS A 272 5.30 16.71 -29.61
N PRO A 273 4.51 15.91 -30.33
CA PRO A 273 3.05 15.80 -30.11
C PRO A 273 2.66 15.52 -28.65
N ALA A 274 3.49 14.78 -27.91
CA ALA A 274 3.25 14.52 -26.49
C ALA A 274 3.14 15.79 -25.64
N LEU A 275 3.93 16.84 -25.94
CA LEU A 275 3.88 18.09 -25.19
C LEU A 275 2.57 18.86 -25.48
N GLU A 276 2.10 18.81 -26.72
CA GLU A 276 0.83 19.43 -27.13
C GLU A 276 -0.35 18.78 -26.38
N ARG A 277 -0.43 17.44 -26.38
CA ARG A 277 -1.47 16.70 -25.63
C ARG A 277 -1.41 16.99 -24.14
N LEU A 278 -0.21 16.90 -23.53
CA LEU A 278 -0.06 17.16 -22.10
C LEU A 278 -0.43 18.60 -21.73
N ARG A 279 -0.14 19.58 -22.57
CA ARG A 279 -0.52 20.99 -22.34
C ARG A 279 -2.03 21.18 -22.22
N GLU A 280 -2.83 20.36 -22.90
CA GLU A 280 -4.29 20.38 -22.79
C GLU A 280 -4.77 19.68 -21.52
N ARG A 281 -4.15 18.56 -21.13
CA ARG A 281 -4.61 17.71 -20.01
C ARG A 281 -4.09 18.12 -18.63
N LEU A 282 -2.84 18.59 -18.53
CA LEU A 282 -2.19 18.92 -17.26
C LEU A 282 -2.88 20.05 -16.46
N PRO A 283 -3.44 21.11 -17.08
CA PRO A 283 -4.20 22.12 -16.36
C PRO A 283 -5.45 21.56 -15.66
N GLU A 284 -6.09 20.55 -16.24
CA GLU A 284 -7.29 19.89 -15.66
C GLU A 284 -6.93 19.01 -14.45
N ALA A 285 -5.71 18.48 -14.42
CA ALA A 285 -5.17 17.66 -13.32
C ALA A 285 -4.63 18.52 -12.16
N ALA A 286 -5.44 19.46 -11.64
CA ALA A 286 -5.02 20.32 -10.53
C ALA A 286 -4.94 19.56 -9.19
N ALA A 287 -5.83 18.59 -8.98
CA ALA A 287 -5.89 17.71 -7.83
C ALA A 287 -6.19 16.27 -8.27
N PRO A 288 -5.94 15.25 -7.44
CA PRO A 288 -6.03 13.83 -7.83
C PRO A 288 -7.36 13.38 -8.45
N ARG A 289 -8.47 14.10 -8.21
CA ARG A 289 -9.78 13.82 -8.83
C ARG A 289 -10.32 14.91 -9.77
N ALA A 290 -9.59 16.01 -9.97
CA ALA A 290 -10.15 17.22 -10.59
C ALA A 290 -10.69 17.00 -12.02
N SER A 291 -10.08 16.09 -12.78
CA SER A 291 -10.44 15.76 -14.16
C SER A 291 -11.19 14.43 -14.31
N LEU A 292 -11.62 13.80 -13.20
CA LEU A 292 -12.32 12.52 -13.21
C LEU A 292 -13.82 12.73 -13.00
N PRO A 293 -14.67 12.54 -14.03
CA PRO A 293 -16.11 12.60 -13.85
C PRO A 293 -16.63 11.38 -13.08
N LEU A 294 -17.68 11.59 -12.27
CA LEU A 294 -18.55 10.51 -11.83
C LEU A 294 -19.77 10.48 -12.76
N GLU A 295 -19.89 9.45 -13.58
CA GLU A 295 -21.10 9.23 -14.37
C GLU A 295 -22.22 8.72 -13.45
N ASN A 296 -23.37 9.40 -13.45
CA ASN A 296 -24.55 9.03 -12.65
C ASN A 296 -24.20 8.67 -11.18
N PRO A 297 -23.62 9.61 -10.41
CA PRO A 297 -23.20 9.34 -9.04
C PRO A 297 -24.39 8.87 -8.20
N PRO A 298 -24.33 7.68 -7.55
CA PRO A 298 -25.43 7.18 -6.74
C PRO A 298 -25.64 8.07 -5.52
N ARG A 299 -26.87 8.19 -5.04
CA ARG A 299 -27.13 8.89 -3.78
C ARG A 299 -26.55 8.10 -2.61
N ILE A 300 -25.83 8.77 -1.71
CA ILE A 300 -25.19 8.12 -0.55
C ILE A 300 -25.77 8.65 0.76
N SER A 301 -26.16 7.77 1.68
CA SER A 301 -26.51 8.15 3.05
C SER A 301 -25.35 7.85 3.99
N VAL A 302 -24.73 8.89 4.55
CA VAL A 302 -23.71 8.76 5.59
C VAL A 302 -24.39 8.54 6.93
N VAL A 303 -24.11 7.43 7.59
CA VAL A 303 -24.69 7.05 8.88
C VAL A 303 -23.60 7.06 9.94
N VAL A 304 -23.73 7.97 10.90
CA VAL A 304 -22.85 8.10 12.07
C VAL A 304 -23.58 7.59 13.30
N CYS A 305 -23.16 6.46 13.86
CA CYS A 305 -23.71 5.94 15.11
C CYS A 305 -22.91 6.49 16.30
N THR A 306 -23.60 6.94 17.34
CA THR A 306 -22.96 7.52 18.52
C THR A 306 -23.68 7.12 19.81
N HIS A 307 -22.93 7.05 20.91
CA HIS A 307 -23.45 6.88 22.26
C HIS A 307 -22.53 7.59 23.26
N ASN A 308 -23.04 8.66 23.89
CA ASN A 308 -22.28 9.59 24.72
C ASN A 308 -21.04 10.18 24.00
N GLY A 309 -21.24 10.66 22.78
CA GLY A 309 -20.19 11.14 21.87
C GLY A 309 -20.01 12.65 21.85
N ALA A 310 -20.58 13.42 22.81
CA ALA A 310 -20.62 14.88 22.75
C ALA A 310 -19.26 15.56 22.55
N GLU A 311 -18.17 14.95 23.05
CA GLU A 311 -16.81 15.46 22.93
C GLU A 311 -16.20 15.28 21.53
N ILE A 312 -16.51 14.17 20.85
CA ILE A 312 -15.81 13.75 19.62
C ILE A 312 -16.64 13.97 18.34
N LEU A 313 -17.97 13.88 18.47
CA LEU A 313 -18.92 14.02 17.38
C LEU A 313 -18.77 15.32 16.57
N PRO A 314 -18.47 16.52 17.15
CA PRO A 314 -18.32 17.75 16.38
C PRO A 314 -17.29 17.65 15.24
N ASP A 315 -16.15 17.01 15.50
CA ASP A 315 -15.08 16.87 14.51
C ASP A 315 -15.52 15.96 13.35
N CYS A 316 -16.22 14.87 13.68
CA CYS A 316 -16.79 13.94 12.70
C CYS A 316 -17.82 14.63 11.81
N LEU A 317 -18.78 15.36 12.40
CA LEU A 317 -19.82 16.07 11.63
C LEU A 317 -19.25 17.19 10.77
N THR A 318 -18.26 17.92 11.27
CA THR A 318 -17.55 18.93 10.48
C THR A 318 -16.89 18.30 9.25
N ALA A 319 -16.25 17.14 9.41
CA ALA A 319 -15.65 16.41 8.29
C ALA A 319 -16.70 15.86 7.31
N CYS A 320 -17.82 15.31 7.82
CA CYS A 320 -18.92 14.83 6.97
C CYS A 320 -19.57 15.96 6.14
N LEU A 321 -19.72 17.15 6.71
CA LEU A 321 -20.27 18.31 5.99
C LEU A 321 -19.27 18.95 5.02
N ALA A 322 -17.98 18.61 5.12
CA ALA A 322 -16.93 19.02 4.20
C ALA A 322 -16.72 18.05 3.02
N LEU A 323 -17.50 16.96 2.95
CA LEU A 323 -17.45 16.00 1.84
C LEU A 323 -17.84 16.69 0.53
N ASP A 324 -16.99 16.55 -0.49
CA ASP A 324 -17.28 17.04 -1.84
C ASP A 324 -17.86 15.91 -2.68
N TYR A 325 -19.18 15.76 -2.58
CA TYR A 325 -19.97 14.79 -3.32
C TYR A 325 -21.34 15.38 -3.68
N PRO A 326 -21.85 15.15 -4.90
CA PRO A 326 -23.00 15.91 -5.40
C PRO A 326 -24.35 15.55 -4.75
N ASP A 327 -24.55 14.30 -4.31
CA ASP A 327 -25.85 13.86 -3.74
C ASP A 327 -25.65 12.92 -2.55
N PHE A 328 -25.67 13.51 -1.35
CA PHE A 328 -25.62 12.74 -0.11
C PHE A 328 -26.45 13.38 1.01
N GLU A 329 -26.72 12.60 2.04
CA GLU A 329 -27.28 13.07 3.31
C GLU A 329 -26.46 12.53 4.47
N VAL A 330 -26.50 13.20 5.63
CA VAL A 330 -25.83 12.76 6.85
C VAL A 330 -26.88 12.50 7.93
N LEU A 331 -26.87 11.29 8.48
CA LEU A 331 -27.73 10.86 9.57
C LEU A 331 -26.89 10.57 10.80
N VAL A 332 -27.24 11.17 11.94
CA VAL A 332 -26.68 10.82 13.25
C VAL A 332 -27.68 9.94 13.95
N VAL A 333 -27.27 8.72 14.29
CA VAL A 333 -28.06 7.77 15.07
C VAL A 333 -27.50 7.72 16.48
N ASP A 334 -28.22 8.38 17.39
CA ASP A 334 -27.94 8.39 18.81
C ASP A 334 -28.60 7.18 19.50
N ASP A 335 -27.77 6.27 19.99
CA ASP A 335 -28.17 5.04 20.69
C ASP A 335 -28.43 5.30 22.19
N GLY A 336 -29.29 6.28 22.48
CA GLY A 336 -29.76 6.60 23.83
C GLY A 336 -28.72 7.31 24.70
N SER A 337 -28.01 8.30 24.17
CA SER A 337 -27.05 9.11 24.92
C SER A 337 -27.69 9.85 26.10
N THR A 338 -26.90 10.02 27.15
CA THR A 338 -27.29 10.68 28.41
C THR A 338 -26.48 11.95 28.69
N ASP A 339 -25.51 12.26 27.82
CA ASP A 339 -24.71 13.47 27.85
C ASP A 339 -25.27 14.55 26.91
N ASP A 340 -24.44 15.54 26.55
CA ASP A 340 -24.82 16.66 25.70
C ASP A 340 -24.87 16.33 24.19
N THR A 341 -24.86 15.05 23.78
CA THR A 341 -24.81 14.63 22.36
C THR A 341 -25.91 15.27 21.52
N ALA A 342 -27.15 15.30 22.02
CA ALA A 342 -28.28 15.94 21.33
C ALA A 342 -28.07 17.45 21.16
N THR A 343 -27.58 18.13 22.21
CA THR A 343 -27.29 19.57 22.21
C THR A 343 -26.18 19.92 21.23
N VAL A 344 -25.15 19.07 21.15
CA VAL A 344 -24.04 19.22 20.22
C VAL A 344 -24.50 19.02 18.78
N THR A 345 -25.28 17.97 18.52
CA THR A 345 -25.79 17.69 17.16
C THR A 345 -26.71 18.80 16.65
N ALA A 346 -27.51 19.41 17.53
CA ALA A 346 -28.38 20.53 17.18
C ALA A 346 -27.64 21.77 16.60
N ARG A 347 -26.31 21.84 16.73
CA ARG A 347 -25.48 22.89 16.11
C ARG A 347 -25.22 22.65 14.61
N PHE A 348 -25.57 21.48 14.09
CA PHE A 348 -25.40 21.05 12.71
C PHE A 348 -26.79 20.80 12.09
N PRO A 349 -27.58 21.85 11.78
CA PRO A 349 -28.96 21.71 11.30
C PRO A 349 -29.10 20.97 9.96
N GLU A 350 -28.02 20.84 9.20
CA GLU A 350 -27.92 20.08 7.96
C GLU A 350 -27.95 18.55 8.20
N VAL A 351 -27.63 18.12 9.41
CA VAL A 351 -27.57 16.71 9.80
C VAL A 351 -28.92 16.26 10.34
N ARG A 352 -29.36 15.08 9.91
CA ARG A 352 -30.59 14.46 10.39
C ARG A 352 -30.31 13.66 11.65
N TYR A 353 -30.70 14.21 12.80
CA TYR A 353 -30.58 13.54 14.09
C TYR A 353 -31.73 12.54 14.32
N LEU A 354 -31.36 11.31 14.68
CA LEU A 354 -32.24 10.21 15.01
C LEU A 354 -31.85 9.70 16.40
N CYS A 355 -32.83 9.52 17.28
CA CYS A 355 -32.61 8.98 18.61
C CYS A 355 -33.42 7.70 18.78
N GLN A 356 -32.83 6.71 19.45
CA GLN A 356 -33.48 5.46 19.85
C GLN A 356 -33.14 5.13 21.30
N ASP A 357 -33.91 4.21 21.90
CA ASP A 357 -33.51 3.61 23.18
C ASP A 357 -32.22 2.80 23.00
N HIS A 358 -31.36 2.78 24.03
CA HIS A 358 -30.07 2.11 23.96
C HIS A 358 -30.22 0.61 23.65
N GLY A 359 -29.76 0.22 22.46
CA GLY A 359 -29.90 -1.13 21.91
C GLY A 359 -28.61 -1.72 21.36
N GLY A 360 -27.52 -0.94 21.31
CA GLY A 360 -26.21 -1.36 20.81
C GLY A 360 -25.94 -0.95 19.36
N LEU A 361 -24.67 -1.07 18.97
CA LEU A 361 -24.14 -0.58 17.70
C LEU A 361 -24.86 -1.16 16.48
N SER A 362 -25.07 -2.47 16.42
CA SER A 362 -25.78 -3.10 15.30
C SER A 362 -27.24 -2.63 15.16
N MET A 363 -27.93 -2.38 16.29
CA MET A 363 -29.29 -1.86 16.27
C MET A 363 -29.31 -0.43 15.71
N ALA A 364 -28.40 0.43 16.17
CA ALA A 364 -28.23 1.78 15.65
C ALA A 364 -27.89 1.80 14.15
N ARG A 365 -26.97 0.92 13.69
CA ARG A 365 -26.61 0.79 12.27
C ARG A 365 -27.79 0.38 11.40
N ASN A 366 -28.61 -0.58 11.88
CA ASN A 366 -29.83 -1.00 11.19
C ASN A 366 -30.89 0.11 11.15
N TYR A 367 -31.09 0.82 12.27
CA TYR A 367 -32.04 1.94 12.31
C TYR A 367 -31.62 3.05 11.34
N GLY A 368 -30.32 3.38 11.30
CA GLY A 368 -29.77 4.29 10.30
C GLY A 368 -30.04 3.84 8.87
N ALA A 369 -29.78 2.57 8.53
CA ALA A 369 -30.06 2.02 7.19
C ALA A 369 -31.54 2.08 6.79
N GLN A 370 -32.46 1.86 7.74
CA GLN A 370 -33.90 1.96 7.50
C GLN A 370 -34.35 3.39 7.24
N GLN A 371 -33.68 4.36 7.86
CA GLN A 371 -33.98 5.78 7.74
C GLN A 371 -33.27 6.47 6.56
N ALA A 372 -32.16 5.89 6.10
CA ALA A 372 -31.39 6.33 4.95
C ALA A 372 -32.20 6.24 3.65
N THR A 373 -31.98 7.18 2.73
CA THR A 373 -32.64 7.25 1.43
C THR A 373 -31.70 7.02 0.24
N GLY A 374 -30.39 6.88 0.49
CA GLY A 374 -29.37 6.59 -0.50
C GLY A 374 -29.42 5.15 -1.01
N GLU A 375 -28.90 4.97 -2.23
CA GLU A 375 -28.65 3.67 -2.84
C GLU A 375 -27.47 2.95 -2.18
N LEU A 376 -26.49 3.75 -1.75
CA LEU A 376 -25.37 3.32 -0.92
C LEU A 376 -25.53 3.86 0.50
N ILE A 377 -25.15 3.05 1.48
CA ILE A 377 -25.19 3.38 2.90
C ILE A 377 -23.75 3.37 3.42
N ALA A 378 -23.23 4.54 3.76
CA ALA A 378 -21.85 4.73 4.18
C ALA A 378 -21.77 4.87 5.71
N TYR A 379 -21.20 3.87 6.37
CA TYR A 379 -20.96 3.89 7.81
C TYR A 379 -19.59 4.50 8.12
N THR A 380 -19.59 5.43 9.07
CA THR A 380 -18.39 5.96 9.73
C THR A 380 -18.68 6.10 11.23
N ASP A 381 -17.65 5.97 12.06
CA ASP A 381 -17.79 6.11 13.51
C ASP A 381 -17.63 7.60 13.93
N ASP A 382 -18.14 7.97 15.11
CA ASP A 382 -18.11 9.34 15.64
C ASP A 382 -16.70 9.82 16.07
N ASP A 383 -15.71 8.91 16.09
CA ASP A 383 -14.29 9.18 16.28
C ASP A 383 -13.50 9.20 14.95
N CYS A 384 -14.21 9.22 13.81
CA CYS A 384 -13.62 9.29 12.47
C CYS A 384 -13.89 10.63 11.77
N GLN A 385 -12.92 11.08 10.98
CA GLN A 385 -13.03 12.23 10.09
C GLN A 385 -12.78 11.74 8.66
N PRO A 386 -13.84 11.51 7.85
CA PRO A 386 -13.66 11.07 6.47
C PRO A 386 -12.90 12.13 5.67
N ASP A 387 -12.06 11.68 4.73
CA ASP A 387 -11.42 12.60 3.79
C ASP A 387 -12.47 13.33 2.93
N ARG A 388 -12.19 14.58 2.55
CA ARG A 388 -13.11 15.39 1.73
C ARG A 388 -13.53 14.71 0.42
N ASP A 389 -12.68 13.84 -0.14
CA ASP A 389 -12.93 13.11 -1.39
C ASP A 389 -13.38 11.65 -1.13
N TRP A 390 -13.65 11.26 0.11
CA TRP A 390 -13.95 9.89 0.51
C TRP A 390 -15.10 9.26 -0.30
N LEU A 391 -16.25 9.93 -0.36
CA LEU A 391 -17.42 9.45 -1.10
C LEU A 391 -17.18 9.35 -2.61
N PHE A 392 -16.37 10.26 -3.18
CA PHE A 392 -16.00 10.21 -4.59
C PHE A 392 -15.25 8.91 -4.92
N TRP A 393 -14.22 8.57 -4.14
CA TRP A 393 -13.43 7.37 -4.38
C TRP A 393 -14.23 6.09 -4.09
N ILE A 394 -15.10 6.11 -3.08
CA ILE A 394 -16.02 5.01 -2.80
C ILE A 394 -16.97 4.77 -3.97
N ALA A 395 -17.61 5.82 -4.50
CA ALA A 395 -18.60 5.67 -5.57
C ALA A 395 -18.00 4.96 -6.80
N ARG A 396 -16.73 5.22 -7.12
CA ARG A 396 -16.00 4.55 -8.21
C ARG A 396 -15.79 3.06 -7.98
N ALA A 397 -15.75 2.59 -6.73
CA ALA A 397 -15.63 1.18 -6.40
C ALA A 397 -16.92 0.38 -6.66
N PHE A 398 -18.07 1.05 -6.83
CA PHE A 398 -19.38 0.42 -7.07
C PHE A 398 -19.79 0.32 -8.55
N HIS A 399 -18.83 0.50 -9.47
CA HIS A 399 -19.07 0.30 -10.90
C HIS A 399 -19.51 -1.14 -11.22
N ASP A 400 -18.97 -2.14 -10.52
CA ASP A 400 -19.43 -3.53 -10.63
C ASP A 400 -20.74 -3.72 -9.83
N PRO A 401 -21.84 -4.18 -10.47
CA PRO A 401 -23.07 -4.52 -9.78
C PRO A 401 -22.90 -5.60 -8.69
N GLN A 402 -21.88 -6.47 -8.77
CA GLN A 402 -21.54 -7.49 -7.77
C GLN A 402 -20.83 -6.94 -6.54
N THR A 403 -20.40 -5.68 -6.54
CA THR A 403 -19.85 -5.04 -5.35
C THR A 403 -20.97 -4.79 -4.34
N GLY A 404 -20.97 -5.57 -3.27
CA GLY A 404 -21.92 -5.44 -2.15
C GLY A 404 -21.44 -4.49 -1.08
N ALA A 405 -20.11 -4.38 -0.90
CA ALA A 405 -19.48 -3.47 0.03
C ALA A 405 -18.19 -2.88 -0.54
N ALA A 406 -17.84 -1.67 -0.09
CA ALA A 406 -16.54 -1.06 -0.35
C ALA A 406 -16.04 -0.30 0.88
N GLY A 407 -14.73 -0.18 1.02
CA GLY A 407 -14.09 0.61 2.07
C GLY A 407 -12.65 0.94 1.71
N GLY A 408 -11.95 1.59 2.64
CA GLY A 408 -10.57 2.02 2.40
C GLY A 408 -9.70 2.05 3.65
N PRO A 409 -8.55 2.74 3.59
CA PRO A 409 -7.62 2.86 4.70
C PRO A 409 -8.15 3.65 5.90
N ASN A 410 -7.70 3.25 7.10
CA ASN A 410 -8.05 3.90 8.37
C ASN A 410 -6.79 4.53 9.00
N LEU A 411 -6.49 5.76 8.64
CA LEU A 411 -5.27 6.47 9.02
C LEU A 411 -5.41 7.02 10.45
N PRO A 412 -4.44 6.82 11.36
CA PRO A 412 -4.43 7.53 12.62
C PRO A 412 -4.09 9.00 12.37
N PRO A 413 -4.81 9.96 13.00
CA PRO A 413 -4.39 11.35 12.98
C PRO A 413 -3.04 11.53 13.70
N ALA A 414 -2.41 12.68 13.49
CA ALA A 414 -1.19 13.03 14.22
C ALA A 414 -1.45 12.96 15.73
N PRO A 415 -0.67 12.17 16.50
CA PRO A 415 -0.91 12.01 17.92
C PRO A 415 -0.60 13.30 18.68
N THR A 416 -1.42 13.60 19.68
CA THR A 416 -1.24 14.76 20.57
C THR A 416 -0.36 14.43 21.78
N GLY A 417 -0.08 13.15 22.01
CA GLY A 417 0.75 12.68 23.10
C GLY A 417 1.32 11.27 22.90
N ILE A 418 2.27 10.90 23.77
CA ILE A 418 3.00 9.63 23.68
C ILE A 418 2.09 8.40 23.72
N GLN A 419 0.99 8.44 24.49
CA GLN A 419 0.07 7.29 24.59
C GLN A 419 -0.69 7.07 23.29
N GLU A 420 -1.18 8.13 22.65
CA GLU A 420 -1.83 8.05 21.33
C GLU A 420 -0.84 7.53 20.28
N ALA A 421 0.41 7.98 20.30
CA ALA A 421 1.45 7.49 19.40
C ALA A 421 1.72 5.99 19.57
N ILE A 422 1.74 5.49 20.82
CA ILE A 422 1.89 4.07 21.11
C ILE A 422 0.67 3.29 20.61
N VAL A 423 -0.55 3.74 20.92
CA VAL A 423 -1.79 3.04 20.51
C VAL A 423 -1.94 3.04 18.99
N ALA A 424 -1.53 4.11 18.29
CA ALA A 424 -1.56 4.17 16.83
C ALA A 424 -0.59 3.17 16.16
N ALA A 425 0.53 2.87 16.80
CA ALA A 425 1.50 1.87 16.34
C ALA A 425 1.20 0.44 16.84
N ALA A 426 0.35 0.31 17.86
CA ALA A 426 0.02 -0.97 18.49
C ALA A 426 -0.81 -1.89 17.55
N PRO A 427 -0.71 -3.22 17.72
CA PRO A 427 -1.51 -4.17 16.95
C PRO A 427 -3.00 -4.12 17.27
N GLY A 428 -3.79 -4.80 16.44
CA GLY A 428 -5.22 -4.98 16.73
C GLY A 428 -6.06 -3.71 16.51
N ALA A 429 -5.55 -2.76 15.73
CA ALA A 429 -6.35 -1.68 15.18
C ALA A 429 -7.43 -2.25 14.24
N PRO A 430 -8.63 -1.65 14.18
CA PRO A 430 -9.66 -2.00 13.20
C PRO A 430 -9.13 -1.76 11.79
N SER A 431 -8.74 -2.86 11.16
CA SER A 431 -8.00 -2.91 9.90
C SER A 431 -8.72 -3.83 8.93
N HIS A 432 -8.71 -3.45 7.66
CA HIS A 432 -9.25 -4.26 6.59
C HIS A 432 -8.32 -5.45 6.29
N VAL A 433 -8.87 -6.47 5.65
CA VAL A 433 -8.16 -7.69 5.26
C VAL A 433 -8.27 -7.81 3.75
N LEU A 434 -7.13 -7.80 3.06
CA LEU A 434 -7.06 -7.76 1.60
C LEU A 434 -6.78 -9.14 1.03
N THR A 435 -7.58 -9.56 0.06
CA THR A 435 -7.35 -10.77 -0.75
C THR A 435 -6.66 -10.45 -2.07
N GLY A 436 -6.67 -9.18 -2.48
CA GLY A 436 -5.95 -8.65 -3.62
C GLY A 436 -5.81 -7.13 -3.50
N ASP A 437 -5.33 -6.47 -4.55
CA ASP A 437 -5.00 -5.05 -4.45
C ASP A 437 -6.22 -4.12 -4.37
N LEU A 438 -7.36 -4.58 -4.89
CA LEU A 438 -8.66 -3.88 -4.89
C LEU A 438 -9.78 -4.74 -4.29
N GLN A 439 -9.45 -5.86 -3.65
CA GLN A 439 -10.41 -6.82 -3.10
C GLN A 439 -10.13 -7.09 -1.63
N ALA A 440 -11.18 -7.17 -0.84
CA ALA A 440 -11.12 -7.39 0.59
C ALA A 440 -11.92 -8.64 1.01
N GLU A 441 -11.54 -9.22 2.13
CA GLU A 441 -12.34 -10.19 2.89
C GLU A 441 -13.08 -9.51 4.05
N HIS A 442 -12.52 -8.42 4.58
CA HIS A 442 -13.08 -7.70 5.71
C HIS A 442 -12.83 -6.19 5.59
N LEU A 443 -13.87 -5.41 5.86
CA LEU A 443 -13.90 -3.95 5.86
C LEU A 443 -14.41 -3.46 7.23
N PRO A 444 -13.62 -2.69 8.00
CA PRO A 444 -14.03 -2.24 9.33
C PRO A 444 -15.22 -1.28 9.29
N GLY A 445 -16.10 -1.36 10.30
CA GLY A 445 -17.32 -0.55 10.36
C GLY A 445 -17.11 0.97 10.35
N CYS A 446 -15.91 1.45 10.68
CA CYS A 446 -15.56 2.87 10.64
C CYS A 446 -15.28 3.42 9.23
N ASN A 447 -15.12 2.56 8.23
CA ASN A 447 -14.97 2.91 6.81
C ASN A 447 -15.59 1.78 5.97
N LEU A 448 -16.91 1.68 6.06
CA LEU A 448 -17.69 0.61 5.43
C LEU A 448 -18.87 1.21 4.69
N VAL A 449 -18.89 1.07 3.37
CA VAL A 449 -20.00 1.48 2.53
C VAL A 449 -20.66 0.26 1.93
N LEU A 450 -21.99 0.19 1.98
CA LEU A 450 -22.78 -0.96 1.56
C LEU A 450 -23.75 -0.55 0.46
N ARG A 451 -23.89 -1.42 -0.54
CA ARG A 451 -25.04 -1.36 -1.44
C ARG A 451 -26.28 -1.75 -0.63
N ARG A 452 -27.35 -0.93 -0.70
CA ARG A 452 -28.60 -1.19 0.05
C ARG A 452 -29.14 -2.59 -0.19
N THR A 453 -29.20 -3.01 -1.46
CA THR A 453 -29.70 -4.34 -1.84
C THR A 453 -28.86 -5.48 -1.27
N ALA A 454 -27.54 -5.28 -1.13
CA ALA A 454 -26.65 -6.26 -0.52
C ALA A 454 -26.91 -6.36 0.99
N LEU A 455 -27.03 -5.23 1.69
CA LEU A 455 -27.38 -5.20 3.11
C LEU A 455 -28.75 -5.85 3.39
N GLU A 456 -29.75 -5.55 2.57
CA GLU A 456 -31.10 -6.14 2.66
C GLU A 456 -31.08 -7.64 2.40
N SER A 457 -30.28 -8.11 1.43
CA SER A 457 -30.20 -9.54 1.07
C SER A 457 -29.73 -10.44 2.21
N ILE A 458 -28.92 -9.90 3.12
CA ILE A 458 -28.41 -10.63 4.29
C ILE A 458 -29.20 -10.32 5.57
N GLY A 459 -30.25 -9.50 5.49
CA GLY A 459 -31.11 -9.14 6.63
C GLY A 459 -30.49 -8.13 7.61
N GLY A 460 -29.52 -7.32 7.18
CA GLY A 460 -28.91 -6.28 8.02
C GLY A 460 -27.83 -6.79 8.99
N PHE A 461 -27.47 -5.95 9.96
CA PHE A 461 -26.58 -6.29 11.07
C PHE A 461 -27.30 -7.16 12.11
N ARG A 462 -26.62 -8.13 12.73
CA ARG A 462 -27.21 -8.97 13.78
C ARG A 462 -27.15 -8.26 15.13
N SER A 463 -28.31 -8.07 15.77
CA SER A 463 -28.45 -7.31 17.03
C SER A 463 -27.68 -7.88 18.24
N GLN A 464 -27.25 -9.14 18.16
CA GLN A 464 -26.38 -9.76 19.18
C GLN A 464 -25.01 -9.09 19.31
N PHE A 465 -24.54 -8.39 18.27
CA PHE A 465 -23.28 -7.65 18.29
C PHE A 465 -23.50 -6.22 18.78
N VAL A 466 -23.44 -6.05 20.10
CA VAL A 466 -23.75 -4.77 20.77
C VAL A 466 -22.60 -3.76 20.67
N THR A 467 -21.35 -4.22 20.58
CA THR A 467 -20.16 -3.35 20.72
C THR A 467 -19.11 -3.52 19.62
N ALA A 468 -18.90 -4.73 19.10
CA ALA A 468 -17.89 -5.02 18.09
C ALA A 468 -18.15 -6.37 17.39
N GLY A 469 -17.46 -6.60 16.28
CA GLY A 469 -17.49 -7.83 15.49
C GLY A 469 -18.68 -7.93 14.54
N ASP A 470 -19.53 -6.90 14.51
CA ASP A 470 -20.66 -6.83 13.61
C ASP A 470 -20.24 -6.57 12.16
N ASP A 471 -19.17 -5.82 11.95
CA ASP A 471 -18.51 -5.65 10.65
C ASP A 471 -17.93 -6.97 10.10
N VAL A 472 -17.26 -7.76 10.93
CA VAL A 472 -16.73 -9.09 10.57
C VAL A 472 -17.86 -10.05 10.16
N ASP A 473 -18.90 -10.17 11.01
CA ASP A 473 -20.06 -11.03 10.72
C ASP A 473 -20.76 -10.60 9.41
N LEU A 474 -20.92 -9.29 9.22
CA LEU A 474 -21.54 -8.73 8.02
C LEU A 474 -20.72 -9.05 6.76
N CYS A 475 -19.41 -8.81 6.79
CA CYS A 475 -18.52 -9.07 5.65
C CYS A 475 -18.55 -10.54 5.23
N TRP A 476 -18.44 -11.48 6.18
CA TRP A 476 -18.53 -12.90 5.87
C TRP A 476 -19.90 -13.30 5.31
N ARG A 477 -20.99 -12.78 5.87
CA ARG A 477 -22.32 -13.06 5.32
C ARG A 477 -22.48 -12.52 3.90
N LEU A 478 -21.93 -11.35 3.58
CA LEU A 478 -21.94 -10.82 2.22
C LEU A 478 -21.19 -11.75 1.26
N LEU A 479 -19.97 -12.17 1.63
CA LEU A 479 -19.16 -13.10 0.84
C LEU A 479 -19.89 -14.45 0.65
N ASP A 480 -20.48 -15.01 1.71
CA ASP A 480 -21.22 -16.28 1.66
C ASP A 480 -22.49 -16.17 0.78
N HIS A 481 -23.02 -14.95 0.57
CA HIS A 481 -24.13 -14.67 -0.36
C HIS A 481 -23.66 -14.33 -1.79
N GLY A 482 -22.35 -14.44 -2.06
CA GLY A 482 -21.76 -14.23 -3.39
C GLY A 482 -21.45 -12.77 -3.74
N TRP A 483 -21.61 -11.84 -2.80
CA TRP A 483 -21.22 -10.44 -3.00
C TRP A 483 -19.70 -10.26 -2.93
N GLN A 484 -19.20 -9.27 -3.65
CA GLN A 484 -17.80 -8.87 -3.58
C GLN A 484 -17.60 -7.67 -2.64
N LEU A 485 -16.44 -7.64 -2.00
CA LEU A 485 -15.97 -6.56 -1.13
C LEU A 485 -14.83 -5.86 -1.84
N ALA A 486 -15.07 -4.63 -2.29
CA ALA A 486 -14.07 -3.81 -2.96
C ALA A 486 -13.21 -3.03 -1.95
N PHE A 487 -11.95 -2.81 -2.31
CA PHE A 487 -11.06 -1.94 -1.59
C PHE A 487 -10.69 -0.73 -2.45
N ALA A 488 -10.90 0.47 -1.92
CA ALA A 488 -10.59 1.74 -2.56
C ALA A 488 -9.44 2.42 -1.81
N PRO A 489 -8.17 2.30 -2.28
CA PRO A 489 -7.01 2.80 -1.54
C PRO A 489 -7.03 4.32 -1.30
N ALA A 490 -7.66 5.09 -2.18
CA ALA A 490 -7.81 6.54 -2.08
C ALA A 490 -8.97 6.97 -1.15
N ALA A 491 -9.87 6.07 -0.76
CA ALA A 491 -11.03 6.35 0.07
C ALA A 491 -10.74 6.20 1.57
N PHE A 492 -9.85 7.03 2.10
CA PHE A 492 -9.42 6.91 3.50
C PHE A 492 -10.25 7.75 4.48
N VAL A 493 -10.22 7.35 5.75
CA VAL A 493 -10.73 8.12 6.89
C VAL A 493 -9.65 8.30 7.94
N TRP A 494 -9.65 9.44 8.63
CA TRP A 494 -8.83 9.63 9.82
C TRP A 494 -9.55 9.06 11.04
N HIS A 495 -9.04 7.96 11.61
CA HIS A 495 -9.65 7.28 12.74
C HIS A 495 -8.86 7.59 14.02
N ARG A 496 -9.47 8.39 14.92
CA ARG A 496 -8.87 8.74 16.21
C ARG A 496 -8.71 7.47 17.05
N ARG A 497 -7.50 7.26 17.56
CA ARG A 497 -7.19 6.09 18.40
C ARG A 497 -7.49 6.37 19.86
N ARG A 498 -7.57 5.31 20.66
CA ARG A 498 -7.80 5.45 22.10
C ARG A 498 -6.67 6.28 22.74
N THR A 499 -7.06 7.23 23.57
CA THR A 499 -6.14 8.21 24.21
C THR A 499 -5.24 7.60 25.28
N SER A 500 -5.45 6.34 25.68
CA SER A 500 -4.61 5.64 26.65
C SER A 500 -4.45 4.15 26.37
N VAL A 501 -3.32 3.59 26.81
CA VAL A 501 -3.01 2.15 26.69
C VAL A 501 -4.03 1.30 27.43
N LEU A 502 -4.56 1.77 28.57
CA LEU A 502 -5.59 1.05 29.31
C LEU A 502 -6.90 0.95 28.52
N ARG A 503 -7.36 2.05 27.93
CA ARG A 503 -8.56 2.06 27.07
C ARG A 503 -8.36 1.19 25.82
N TYR A 504 -7.15 1.18 25.27
CA TYR A 504 -6.77 0.26 24.21
C TYR A 504 -6.90 -1.21 24.65
N LEU A 505 -6.35 -1.62 25.80
CA LEU A 505 -6.51 -3.00 26.28
C LEU A 505 -7.97 -3.37 26.57
N GLN A 506 -8.79 -2.43 27.06
CA GLN A 506 -10.23 -2.62 27.21
C GLN A 506 -10.92 -2.86 25.86
N GLN A 507 -10.55 -2.12 24.82
CA GLN A 507 -11.03 -2.34 23.46
C GLN A 507 -10.61 -3.74 22.94
N GLN A 508 -9.36 -4.15 23.18
CA GLN A 508 -8.89 -5.50 22.80
C GLN A 508 -9.66 -6.60 23.53
N SER A 509 -10.01 -6.40 24.80
CA SER A 509 -10.91 -7.30 25.54
C SER A 509 -12.31 -7.35 24.91
N GLY A 510 -12.86 -6.20 24.50
CA GLY A 510 -14.11 -6.11 23.76
C GLY A 510 -14.09 -6.90 22.46
N TYR A 511 -12.99 -6.81 21.70
CA TYR A 511 -12.78 -7.64 20.50
C TYR A 511 -12.72 -9.13 20.83
N GLY A 512 -12.04 -9.54 21.90
CA GLY A 512 -12.05 -10.95 22.32
C GLY A 512 -13.45 -11.47 22.69
N ARG A 513 -14.29 -10.64 23.32
CA ARG A 513 -15.71 -10.97 23.56
C ARG A 513 -16.49 -11.12 22.25
N ALA A 514 -16.26 -10.23 21.28
CA ALA A 514 -16.89 -10.31 19.97
C ALA A 514 -16.44 -11.57 19.19
N GLU A 515 -15.16 -11.92 19.26
CA GLU A 515 -14.62 -13.16 18.67
C GLU A 515 -15.31 -14.42 19.21
N ALA A 516 -15.74 -14.44 20.48
CA ALA A 516 -16.51 -15.56 21.04
C ALA A 516 -17.89 -15.72 20.37
N LEU A 517 -18.59 -14.59 20.11
CA LEU A 517 -19.87 -14.59 19.41
C LEU A 517 -19.71 -14.96 17.93
N LEU A 518 -18.64 -14.45 17.29
CA LEU A 518 -18.29 -14.77 15.91
C LEU A 518 -17.95 -16.26 15.76
N PHE A 519 -17.28 -16.87 16.75
CA PHE A 519 -16.97 -18.28 16.72
C PHE A 519 -18.22 -19.15 16.73
N GLU A 520 -19.22 -18.79 17.54
CA GLU A 520 -20.52 -19.47 17.56
C GLU A 520 -21.26 -19.33 16.23
N ALA A 521 -21.23 -18.13 15.63
CA ALA A 521 -21.91 -17.83 14.38
C ALA A 521 -21.21 -18.42 13.14
N HIS A 522 -19.88 -18.49 13.14
CA HIS A 522 -19.03 -18.81 11.97
C HIS A 522 -17.86 -19.74 12.36
N PRO A 523 -18.12 -20.95 12.87
CA PRO A 523 -17.06 -21.82 13.40
C PRO A 523 -16.01 -22.22 12.35
N GLY A 524 -16.39 -22.25 11.07
CA GLY A 524 -15.48 -22.56 9.95
C GLY A 524 -14.44 -21.47 9.65
N ARG A 525 -14.63 -20.25 10.17
CA ARG A 525 -13.73 -19.09 9.96
C ARG A 525 -12.69 -18.93 11.09
N PHE A 526 -12.47 -19.97 11.90
CA PHE A 526 -11.54 -19.94 13.04
C PHE A 526 -10.53 -21.09 13.00
N GLN A 527 -9.31 -20.80 13.45
CA GLN A 527 -8.21 -21.75 13.65
C GLN A 527 -7.66 -21.65 15.09
N GLN A 528 -6.64 -22.46 15.40
CA GLN A 528 -6.08 -22.67 16.75
C GLN A 528 -5.68 -21.35 17.47
N GLY A 529 -5.43 -20.26 16.72
CA GLY A 529 -5.06 -18.95 17.26
C GLY A 529 -6.18 -17.89 17.34
N GLY A 530 -7.29 -18.03 16.61
CA GLY A 530 -8.24 -16.93 16.40
C GLY A 530 -8.97 -17.04 15.08
N ILE A 531 -9.45 -15.90 14.58
CA ILE A 531 -10.03 -15.79 13.24
C ILE A 531 -8.99 -16.23 12.20
N ALA A 532 -9.42 -17.04 11.25
CA ALA A 532 -8.64 -17.46 10.10
C ALA A 532 -9.06 -16.64 8.90
N TRP A 533 -8.23 -15.67 8.55
CA TRP A 533 -8.37 -14.86 7.34
C TRP A 533 -7.75 -15.60 6.16
N GLU A 534 -8.39 -15.53 4.99
CA GLU A 534 -7.82 -15.91 3.70
C GLU A 534 -6.89 -14.80 3.20
N GLY A 535 -7.26 -13.54 3.43
CA GLY A 535 -6.48 -12.37 3.06
C GLY A 535 -5.41 -11.97 4.08
N SER A 536 -4.69 -10.90 3.74
CA SER A 536 -3.69 -10.27 4.59
C SER A 536 -4.26 -9.05 5.32
N VAL A 537 -4.07 -8.99 6.64
CA VAL A 537 -4.46 -7.80 7.43
C VAL A 537 -3.62 -6.61 7.00
N TYR A 538 -4.25 -5.48 6.69
CA TYR A 538 -3.54 -4.25 6.38
C TYR A 538 -3.07 -3.53 7.65
N GLY A 539 -1.77 -3.48 7.88
CA GLY A 539 -1.22 -2.88 9.10
C GLY A 539 -0.92 -1.38 9.02
N GLY A 540 -1.17 -0.72 7.89
CA GLY A 540 -0.86 0.69 7.62
C GLY A 540 0.63 1.02 7.52
N GLY A 541 1.49 0.03 7.79
CA GLY A 541 2.92 0.11 7.51
C GLY A 541 3.22 -0.21 6.05
N VAL A 542 4.46 0.11 5.69
CA VAL A 542 5.02 -0.08 4.36
C VAL A 542 5.41 -1.53 4.14
N LEU A 543 5.07 -2.12 3.01
CA LEU A 543 5.57 -3.46 2.66
C LEU A 543 7.07 -3.39 2.32
N SER A 544 7.90 -3.96 3.18
CA SER A 544 9.37 -3.96 3.05
C SER A 544 9.98 -5.29 3.52
N ALA A 545 11.17 -5.65 3.03
CA ALA A 545 11.91 -6.82 3.49
C ALA A 545 12.51 -6.64 4.90
N ASP A 546 12.54 -7.76 5.63
CA ASP A 546 13.32 -7.96 6.85
C ASP A 546 14.08 -9.30 6.81
N SER A 547 14.83 -9.59 7.89
CA SER A 547 15.70 -10.76 7.98
C SER A 547 14.96 -12.10 7.97
N SER A 548 13.63 -12.06 8.14
CA SER A 548 12.76 -13.24 8.09
C SER A 548 12.01 -13.38 6.78
N SER A 549 12.16 -12.41 5.87
CA SER A 549 11.48 -12.39 4.58
C SER A 549 12.16 -13.31 3.58
N VAL A 550 11.38 -14.10 2.85
CA VAL A 550 11.87 -14.89 1.71
C VAL A 550 11.51 -14.14 0.44
N ILE A 551 12.53 -13.69 -0.29
CA ILE A 551 12.33 -13.08 -1.61
C ILE A 551 12.43 -14.20 -2.66
N TYR A 552 11.37 -14.40 -3.43
CA TYR A 552 11.32 -15.37 -4.52
C TYR A 552 11.81 -14.73 -5.82
N PHE A 553 12.83 -15.35 -6.43
CA PHE A 553 13.54 -14.80 -7.59
C PHE A 553 13.28 -15.56 -8.90
N GLY A 554 12.44 -16.61 -8.88
CA GLY A 554 12.31 -17.56 -9.99
C GLY A 554 13.60 -18.34 -10.31
N PRO A 555 13.56 -19.22 -11.32
CA PRO A 555 14.72 -19.98 -11.75
C PRO A 555 15.84 -19.03 -12.21
N MET A 556 17.05 -19.21 -11.65
CA MET A 556 18.24 -18.41 -11.98
C MET A 556 18.12 -16.88 -11.80
N GLY A 557 17.13 -16.39 -11.05
CA GLY A 557 16.91 -14.95 -10.90
C GLY A 557 16.24 -14.29 -12.11
N GLN A 558 15.64 -15.08 -13.01
CA GLN A 558 15.03 -14.59 -14.25
C GLN A 558 13.51 -14.38 -14.16
N ALA A 559 12.90 -14.42 -12.96
CA ALA A 559 11.49 -14.07 -12.83
C ALA A 559 11.25 -12.64 -13.32
N GLY A 560 10.18 -12.45 -14.11
CA GLY A 560 9.78 -11.13 -14.60
C GLY A 560 9.51 -10.12 -13.47
N TYR A 561 9.02 -10.59 -12.31
CA TYR A 561 8.91 -9.81 -11.07
C TYR A 561 9.24 -10.69 -9.85
N GLN A 562 9.95 -10.11 -8.88
CA GLN A 562 10.34 -10.79 -7.64
C GLN A 562 9.20 -10.69 -6.62
N GLY A 563 8.88 -11.79 -5.95
CA GLY A 563 7.83 -11.83 -4.93
C GLY A 563 8.42 -11.79 -3.53
N LEU A 564 7.87 -10.98 -2.62
CA LEU A 564 8.21 -11.02 -1.20
C LEU A 564 7.22 -11.94 -0.48
N ALA A 565 7.68 -13.11 -0.01
CA ALA A 565 6.95 -13.91 0.97
C ALA A 565 7.35 -13.42 2.37
N HIS A 566 6.49 -12.61 2.99
CA HIS A 566 6.68 -12.12 4.35
C HIS A 566 5.79 -12.90 5.32
N HIS A 567 6.36 -13.36 6.44
CA HIS A 567 5.61 -14.00 7.52
C HIS A 567 4.97 -13.00 8.51
N SER A 568 5.15 -11.70 8.30
CA SER A 568 4.67 -10.63 9.16
C SER A 568 4.01 -9.50 8.37
N ILE A 569 2.96 -8.94 8.97
CA ILE A 569 2.21 -7.81 8.43
C ILE A 569 2.97 -6.52 8.77
N PRO A 570 3.32 -5.67 7.80
CA PRO A 570 3.95 -4.39 8.07
C PRO A 570 3.09 -3.51 8.97
N ARG A 571 3.68 -2.96 10.04
CA ARG A 571 2.98 -2.12 11.01
C ARG A 571 3.46 -0.68 10.95
N ARG A 572 2.58 0.22 11.39
CA ARG A 572 2.93 1.63 11.60
C ARG A 572 4.11 1.76 12.55
N LEU A 573 5.05 2.63 12.18
CA LEU A 573 6.09 3.07 13.08
C LEU A 573 5.51 4.03 14.12
N LEU A 574 6.21 4.18 15.25
CA LEU A 574 5.92 5.24 16.20
C LEU A 574 6.02 6.60 15.49
N HIS A 575 5.08 7.49 15.82
CA HIS A 575 5.12 8.85 15.32
C HIS A 575 6.43 9.52 15.75
N ARG A 576 7.05 10.25 14.82
CA ARG A 576 8.44 10.75 14.94
C ARG A 576 8.69 11.56 16.20
N GLN A 577 7.76 12.45 16.56
CA GLN A 577 7.84 13.29 17.76
C GLN A 577 7.88 12.49 19.07
N TYR A 578 7.42 11.23 19.06
CA TYR A 578 7.32 10.37 20.25
C TYR A 578 8.23 9.14 20.15
N ASN A 579 9.17 9.14 19.21
CA ASN A 579 10.09 8.04 18.96
C ASN A 579 11.20 7.98 20.04
N SER A 580 10.93 7.30 21.15
CA SER A 580 11.85 7.20 22.30
C SER A 580 12.03 5.75 22.77
N PRO A 581 13.12 5.41 23.50
CA PRO A 581 13.30 4.07 24.07
C PRO A 581 12.13 3.64 24.98
N LEU A 582 11.56 4.59 25.73
CA LEU A 582 10.39 4.34 26.58
C LEU A 582 9.15 3.99 25.75
N ALA A 583 8.88 4.73 24.67
CA ALA A 583 7.75 4.46 23.78
C ALA A 583 7.87 3.07 23.13
N HIS A 584 9.07 2.67 22.70
CA HIS A 584 9.30 1.33 22.18
C HIS A 584 9.09 0.23 23.22
N LEU A 585 9.53 0.43 24.46
CA LEU A 585 9.26 -0.51 25.55
C LEU A 585 7.76 -0.69 25.77
N LEU A 586 7.01 0.42 25.82
CA LEU A 586 5.56 0.39 26.00
C LEU A 586 4.83 -0.25 24.80
N LEU A 587 5.29 0.00 23.58
CA LEU A 587 4.78 -0.65 22.37
C LEU A 587 5.00 -2.17 22.42
N LYS A 588 6.21 -2.62 22.80
CA LYS A 588 6.50 -4.06 22.99
C LYS A 588 5.64 -4.69 24.08
N LEU A 589 5.32 -3.96 25.15
CA LEU A 589 4.37 -4.42 26.16
C LEU A 589 2.95 -4.54 25.57
N CYS A 590 2.53 -3.61 24.71
CA CYS A 590 1.26 -3.73 23.99
C CYS A 590 1.24 -4.96 23.08
N ASP A 591 2.32 -5.24 22.35
CA ASP A 591 2.47 -6.45 21.52
C ASP A 591 2.34 -7.74 22.33
N PHE A 592 2.91 -7.76 23.53
CA PHE A 592 2.85 -8.92 24.41
C PHE A 592 1.47 -9.11 25.06
N PHE A 593 0.86 -8.04 25.58
CA PHE A 593 -0.39 -8.13 26.35
C PHE A 593 -1.67 -8.17 25.50
N GLN A 594 -1.65 -7.61 24.29
CA GLN A 594 -2.80 -7.61 23.39
C GLN A 594 -3.35 -9.02 23.10
N PRO A 595 -2.55 -9.99 22.63
CA PRO A 595 -3.07 -11.31 22.29
C PRO A 595 -3.56 -12.06 23.54
N ILE A 596 -2.89 -11.86 24.69
CA ILE A 596 -3.29 -12.45 25.98
C ILE A 596 -4.65 -11.91 26.41
N THR A 597 -4.86 -10.60 26.30
CA THR A 597 -6.10 -9.94 26.70
C THR A 597 -7.27 -10.39 25.82
N ARG A 598 -7.05 -10.47 24.49
CA ARG A 598 -8.05 -11.02 23.55
C ARG A 598 -8.38 -12.48 23.85
N ALA A 599 -7.36 -13.33 23.99
CA ALA A 599 -7.55 -14.75 24.26
C ALA A 599 -8.29 -15.00 25.58
N PHE A 600 -7.92 -14.27 26.64
CA PHE A 600 -8.58 -14.37 27.93
C PHE A 600 -10.05 -13.94 27.85
N ALA A 601 -10.36 -12.82 27.18
CA ALA A 601 -11.73 -12.35 27.02
C ALA A 601 -12.57 -13.34 26.20
N ARG A 602 -12.03 -13.85 25.09
CA ARG A 602 -12.66 -14.89 24.27
C ARG A 602 -12.95 -16.15 25.10
N TRP A 603 -11.98 -16.64 25.87
CA TRP A 603 -12.17 -17.79 26.76
C TRP A 603 -13.23 -17.54 27.83
N ARG A 604 -13.19 -16.37 28.48
CA ARG A 604 -14.13 -15.99 29.55
C ARG A 604 -15.58 -15.95 29.05
N HIS A 605 -15.80 -15.54 27.81
CA HIS A 605 -17.14 -15.35 27.23
C HIS A 605 -17.61 -16.52 26.35
N GLY A 606 -16.70 -17.29 25.75
CA GLY A 606 -16.99 -18.41 24.84
C GLY A 606 -16.67 -19.80 25.39
N GLY A 607 -16.06 -19.93 26.58
CA GLY A 607 -15.68 -21.21 27.18
C GLY A 607 -14.28 -21.71 26.75
N PRO A 608 -13.85 -22.91 27.22
CA PRO A 608 -12.57 -23.50 26.84
C PRO A 608 -12.48 -23.70 25.32
N ALA A 609 -11.32 -23.35 24.74
CA ALA A 609 -11.09 -23.47 23.31
C ALA A 609 -11.43 -24.89 22.84
N PRO A 610 -12.36 -25.07 21.87
CA PRO A 610 -12.62 -26.38 21.33
C PRO A 610 -11.35 -26.95 20.70
N ARG A 611 -11.18 -28.27 20.80
CA ARG A 611 -10.15 -28.97 20.04
C ARG A 611 -10.55 -28.90 18.57
N PHE A 612 -9.90 -28.01 17.82
CA PHE A 612 -10.07 -27.91 16.39
C PHE A 612 -9.60 -29.22 15.74
N ASN A 613 -10.52 -30.01 15.23
CA ASN A 613 -10.19 -30.91 14.13
C ASN A 613 -9.93 -30.00 12.94
N ARG A 614 -8.72 -30.03 12.36
CA ARG A 614 -8.45 -29.44 11.05
C ARG A 614 -9.58 -29.88 10.12
N PRO A 615 -10.48 -28.98 9.65
CA PRO A 615 -11.11 -29.25 8.37
C PRO A 615 -9.94 -29.37 7.39
N ALA A 616 -9.96 -30.37 6.53
CA ALA A 616 -9.06 -30.32 5.38
C ALA A 616 -9.31 -28.94 4.72
N PRO A 617 -8.27 -28.18 4.37
CA PRO A 617 -8.47 -26.95 3.61
C PRO A 617 -9.45 -27.29 2.48
N HIS A 618 -10.45 -26.44 2.25
CA HIS A 618 -11.24 -26.53 1.04
C HIS A 618 -10.22 -26.58 -0.09
N GLY A 619 -10.09 -27.77 -0.68
CA GLY A 619 -9.04 -28.04 -1.63
C GLY A 619 -9.29 -27.10 -2.78
N ASP A 620 -8.42 -26.11 -2.93
CA ASP A 620 -8.20 -25.43 -4.19
C ASP A 620 -8.22 -26.54 -5.25
N GLU A 621 -9.00 -26.45 -6.32
CA GLU A 621 -9.04 -27.53 -7.32
C GLU A 621 -7.62 -27.82 -7.88
N SER A 622 -6.69 -26.85 -7.74
CA SER A 622 -5.25 -26.97 -7.95
C SER A 622 -4.53 -27.93 -6.97
N SER A 623 -4.98 -28.02 -5.71
CA SER A 623 -4.43 -28.89 -4.66
C SER A 623 -4.84 -30.36 -4.81
N GLN A 624 -5.86 -30.65 -5.63
CA GLN A 624 -6.17 -32.03 -6.05
C GLN A 624 -5.25 -32.53 -7.17
N LEU A 625 -4.60 -31.59 -7.88
CA LEU A 625 -3.74 -31.86 -9.04
C LEU A 625 -2.25 -31.83 -8.72
N SER A 626 -1.88 -31.52 -7.47
CA SER A 626 -0.49 -31.40 -7.03
C SER A 626 -0.29 -31.97 -5.62
N SER A 627 0.84 -32.63 -5.39
CA SER A 627 1.30 -33.08 -4.09
C SER A 627 2.71 -32.55 -3.85
N GLU A 628 2.87 -31.71 -2.82
CA GLU A 628 4.17 -31.28 -2.34
C GLU A 628 4.68 -32.25 -1.28
N ILE A 629 5.95 -32.67 -1.41
CA ILE A 629 6.62 -33.58 -0.48
C ILE A 629 7.98 -33.01 -0.15
N HIS A 630 8.36 -33.06 1.12
CA HIS A 630 9.67 -32.65 1.59
C HIS A 630 10.46 -33.89 1.99
N PHE A 631 11.71 -33.96 1.54
CA PHE A 631 12.62 -35.02 1.88
C PHE A 631 13.89 -34.47 2.53
N LEU A 632 14.28 -35.04 3.66
CA LEU A 632 15.51 -34.71 4.35
C LEU A 632 16.57 -35.77 4.04
N GLY A 633 17.76 -35.34 3.68
CA GLY A 633 18.92 -36.22 3.52
C GLY A 633 20.20 -35.61 4.09
N PRO A 634 21.31 -36.36 4.05
CA PRO A 634 22.63 -35.83 4.38
C PRO A 634 23.02 -34.67 3.44
N ALA A 635 24.01 -33.84 3.83
CA ALA A 635 24.41 -32.65 3.07
C ALA A 635 24.78 -32.92 1.60
N ASP A 636 25.23 -34.14 1.28
CA ASP A 636 25.54 -34.58 -0.08
C ASP A 636 24.33 -35.12 -0.86
N ALA A 637 23.21 -35.41 -0.19
CA ALA A 637 21.94 -35.76 -0.83
C ALA A 637 21.25 -34.50 -1.35
N SER A 638 21.34 -34.27 -2.66
CA SER A 638 20.79 -33.10 -3.35
C SER A 638 19.66 -33.47 -4.29
N ARG A 639 18.91 -32.47 -4.77
CA ARG A 639 17.87 -32.69 -5.79
C ARG A 639 18.40 -33.40 -7.03
N HIS A 640 19.67 -33.20 -7.39
CA HIS A 640 20.29 -33.80 -8.56
C HIS A 640 20.33 -35.33 -8.51
N GLN A 641 20.50 -35.93 -7.33
CA GLN A 641 20.50 -37.38 -7.16
C GLN A 641 19.10 -37.96 -7.37
N LEU A 642 18.08 -37.30 -6.79
CA LEU A 642 16.68 -37.65 -7.00
C LEU A 642 16.30 -37.62 -8.48
N LEU A 643 16.66 -36.53 -9.17
CA LEU A 643 16.39 -36.36 -10.61
C LEU A 643 17.11 -37.43 -11.45
N ALA A 644 18.38 -37.74 -11.15
CA ALA A 644 19.13 -38.77 -11.87
C ALA A 644 18.50 -40.17 -11.72
N ILE A 645 18.02 -40.52 -10.52
CA ILE A 645 17.33 -41.79 -10.27
C ILE A 645 16.00 -41.86 -11.01
N LEU A 646 15.21 -40.79 -10.99
CA LEU A 646 13.94 -40.73 -11.71
C LEU A 646 14.14 -40.83 -13.23
N GLN A 647 15.16 -40.16 -13.76
CA GLN A 647 15.53 -40.26 -15.17
C GLN A 647 15.95 -41.70 -15.54
N ALA A 648 16.73 -42.37 -14.69
CA ALA A 648 17.06 -43.78 -14.86
C ALA A 648 15.83 -44.71 -14.81
N ARG A 649 14.74 -44.27 -14.15
CA ARG A 649 13.44 -44.95 -14.09
C ARG A 649 12.48 -44.54 -15.21
N GLY A 650 12.98 -43.89 -16.26
CA GLY A 650 12.22 -43.59 -17.47
C GLY A 650 11.49 -42.24 -17.47
N TRP A 651 11.75 -41.38 -16.48
CA TRP A 651 11.30 -39.99 -16.55
C TRP A 651 12.14 -39.23 -17.57
N SER A 652 11.51 -38.35 -18.34
CA SER A 652 12.17 -37.54 -19.36
C SER A 652 12.37 -36.11 -18.84
N PRO A 653 13.49 -35.43 -19.14
CA PRO A 653 13.65 -34.02 -18.85
C PRO A 653 12.56 -33.16 -19.51
N GLY A 654 12.09 -32.15 -18.79
CA GLY A 654 11.25 -31.11 -19.39
C GLY A 654 12.02 -30.34 -20.47
N GLY A 655 11.32 -29.84 -21.49
CA GLY A 655 11.91 -29.00 -22.52
C GLY A 655 12.30 -27.60 -22.01
N ASP A 656 13.16 -26.88 -22.73
CA ASP A 656 13.71 -25.57 -22.33
C ASP A 656 12.66 -24.50 -21.96
N THR A 657 11.42 -24.65 -22.45
CA THR A 657 10.30 -23.74 -22.18
C THR A 657 9.27 -24.27 -21.17
N GLN A 658 9.48 -25.47 -20.63
CA GLN A 658 8.57 -26.10 -19.67
C GLN A 658 8.93 -25.72 -18.24
N ARG A 659 7.93 -25.69 -17.35
CA ARG A 659 8.09 -25.24 -15.95
C ARG A 659 8.50 -26.36 -14.99
N TRP A 660 8.74 -27.58 -15.47
CA TRP A 660 9.03 -28.77 -14.67
C TRP A 660 10.40 -29.36 -15.01
N ASP A 661 11.03 -30.01 -14.03
CA ASP A 661 12.35 -30.63 -14.20
C ASP A 661 12.25 -31.93 -15.00
N LEU A 662 11.29 -32.80 -14.64
CA LEU A 662 11.06 -34.09 -15.26
C LEU A 662 9.57 -34.32 -15.53
N GLU A 663 9.28 -35.13 -16.54
CA GLU A 663 7.95 -35.61 -16.89
C GLU A 663 7.92 -37.12 -17.11
N SER A 664 6.82 -37.74 -16.72
CA SER A 664 6.47 -39.13 -17.02
C SER A 664 4.96 -39.20 -17.08
N GLN A 665 4.38 -38.89 -18.24
CA GLN A 665 2.94 -38.72 -18.43
C GLN A 665 2.13 -39.82 -17.70
N PRO A 666 1.15 -39.45 -16.84
CA PRO A 666 0.58 -38.11 -16.65
C PRO A 666 1.25 -37.25 -15.55
N PHE A 667 2.41 -37.65 -15.04
CA PHE A 667 3.10 -36.96 -13.94
C PHE A 667 4.08 -35.90 -14.44
N HIS A 668 4.14 -34.77 -13.73
CA HIS A 668 5.17 -33.75 -13.92
C HIS A 668 5.80 -33.41 -12.56
N LEU A 669 7.11 -33.23 -12.52
CA LEU A 669 7.85 -33.04 -11.28
C LEU A 669 8.70 -31.78 -11.34
N LEU A 670 8.57 -30.96 -10.30
CA LEU A 670 9.43 -29.84 -10.03
C LEU A 670 10.12 -30.05 -8.67
N THR A 671 11.43 -29.84 -8.61
CA THR A 671 12.22 -30.01 -7.38
C THR A 671 13.00 -28.76 -7.03
N THR A 672 13.30 -28.57 -5.75
CA THR A 672 14.29 -27.60 -5.26
C THR A 672 14.98 -28.19 -4.05
N ASP A 673 16.20 -27.74 -3.75
CA ASP A 673 16.91 -28.09 -2.53
C ASP A 673 17.33 -26.83 -1.76
N GLU A 674 17.41 -26.97 -0.44
CA GLU A 674 17.76 -25.92 0.52
C GLU A 674 18.69 -26.53 1.58
N GLN A 675 19.78 -25.83 1.92
CA GLN A 675 20.66 -26.26 3.02
C GLN A 675 19.91 -26.21 4.34
N HIS A 676 19.81 -27.34 5.04
CA HIS A 676 19.08 -27.49 6.29
C HIS A 676 20.04 -27.77 7.45
N GLY A 677 20.88 -26.77 7.76
CA GLY A 677 21.97 -26.90 8.73
C GLY A 677 23.28 -27.40 8.11
N PRO A 678 24.32 -27.63 8.94
CA PRO A 678 25.66 -27.97 8.44
C PRO A 678 25.76 -29.37 7.80
N ASP A 679 24.89 -30.30 8.23
CA ASP A 679 25.02 -31.72 7.90
C ASP A 679 23.85 -32.28 7.05
N HIS A 680 22.83 -31.46 6.74
CA HIS A 680 21.61 -31.94 6.07
C HIS A 680 21.16 -31.01 4.94
N THR A 681 20.48 -31.59 3.97
CA THR A 681 19.83 -30.90 2.84
C THR A 681 18.36 -31.27 2.82
N MET A 682 17.50 -30.28 2.59
CA MET A 682 16.07 -30.50 2.37
C MET A 682 15.78 -30.42 0.87
N VAL A 683 15.23 -31.48 0.30
CA VAL A 683 14.74 -31.52 -1.07
C VAL A 683 13.22 -31.42 -1.06
N LYS A 684 12.68 -30.35 -1.64
CA LYS A 684 11.23 -30.15 -1.83
C LYS A 684 10.87 -30.59 -3.24
N ALA A 685 9.84 -31.42 -3.36
CA ALA A 685 9.36 -31.97 -4.62
C ALA A 685 7.87 -31.69 -4.77
N LEU A 686 7.50 -30.98 -5.83
CA LEU A 686 6.12 -30.74 -6.25
C LEU A 686 5.79 -31.68 -7.40
N LEU A 687 4.91 -32.64 -7.11
CA LEU A 687 4.44 -33.63 -8.08
C LEU A 687 3.05 -33.25 -8.57
N LEU A 688 2.92 -32.94 -9.86
CA LEU A 688 1.64 -32.79 -10.53
C LEU A 688 1.12 -34.17 -10.97
N HIS A 689 -0.14 -34.48 -10.65
CA HIS A 689 -0.76 -35.77 -10.93
C HIS A 689 -2.27 -35.63 -11.12
N PRO A 690 -2.92 -36.50 -11.92
CA PRO A 690 -4.37 -36.66 -11.88
C PRO A 690 -4.84 -37.07 -10.47
N PRO A 691 -6.03 -36.67 -10.01
CA PRO A 691 -6.48 -36.95 -8.63
C PRO A 691 -6.50 -38.44 -8.28
N GLU A 692 -6.83 -39.29 -9.25
CA GLU A 692 -6.92 -40.75 -9.11
C GLU A 692 -5.56 -41.44 -8.95
N LEU A 693 -4.48 -40.81 -9.42
CA LEU A 693 -3.13 -41.39 -9.49
C LEU A 693 -2.17 -40.87 -8.43
N ARG A 694 -2.69 -40.10 -7.46
CA ARG A 694 -1.89 -39.52 -6.37
C ARG A 694 -1.02 -40.57 -5.68
N GLN A 695 -1.62 -41.69 -5.25
CA GLN A 695 -0.90 -42.72 -4.50
C GLN A 695 0.22 -43.37 -5.33
N GLU A 696 -0.01 -43.56 -6.62
CA GLU A 696 0.97 -44.14 -7.53
C GLU A 696 2.15 -43.19 -7.75
N GLY A 697 1.88 -41.93 -8.07
CA GLY A 697 2.92 -40.91 -8.27
C GLY A 697 3.76 -40.68 -7.00
N MET A 698 3.10 -40.62 -5.83
CA MET A 698 3.78 -40.52 -4.54
C MET A 698 4.67 -41.75 -4.27
N ALA A 699 4.19 -42.96 -4.55
CA ALA A 699 4.97 -44.18 -4.34
C ALA A 699 6.23 -44.22 -5.22
N LEU A 700 6.13 -43.80 -6.49
CA LEU A 700 7.27 -43.68 -7.39
C LEU A 700 8.31 -42.70 -6.86
N LEU A 701 7.86 -41.52 -6.40
CA LEU A 701 8.71 -40.46 -5.89
C LEU A 701 9.39 -40.86 -4.57
N HIS A 702 8.65 -41.45 -3.61
CA HIS A 702 9.22 -41.97 -2.36
C HIS A 702 10.23 -43.11 -2.58
N ALA A 703 10.01 -43.94 -3.61
CA ALA A 703 10.94 -45.01 -3.93
C ALA A 703 12.23 -44.48 -4.56
N ALA A 704 12.17 -43.38 -5.32
CA ALA A 704 13.36 -42.71 -5.85
C ALA A 704 14.09 -41.92 -4.77
N ALA A 705 13.37 -41.21 -3.91
CA ALA A 705 13.94 -40.47 -2.79
C ALA A 705 14.72 -41.38 -1.83
N ARG A 706 14.15 -42.52 -1.42
CA ARG A 706 14.85 -43.47 -0.56
C ARG A 706 16.15 -44.00 -1.18
N GLU A 707 16.18 -44.18 -2.49
CA GLU A 707 17.40 -44.57 -3.22
C GLU A 707 18.42 -43.41 -3.28
N ALA A 708 17.94 -42.16 -3.31
CA ALA A 708 18.77 -40.95 -3.21
C ALA A 708 19.25 -40.65 -1.77
N GLY A 709 18.99 -41.52 -0.79
CA GLY A 709 19.31 -41.26 0.62
C GLY A 709 18.44 -40.15 1.25
N LEU A 710 17.28 -39.87 0.65
CA LEU A 710 16.32 -38.85 1.07
C LEU A 710 15.13 -39.53 1.78
N GLU A 711 14.87 -39.12 3.02
CA GLU A 711 13.75 -39.63 3.83
C GLU A 711 12.61 -38.61 3.88
N PRO A 712 11.34 -39.02 3.72
CA PRO A 712 10.21 -38.10 3.75
C PRO A 712 9.99 -37.53 5.16
N GLN A 713 9.67 -36.23 5.23
CA GLN A 713 9.26 -35.55 6.47
C GLN A 713 7.75 -35.53 6.70
#